data_AF-A0A7W7YAK1-F1
#
_entry.id   AF-A0A7W7YAK1-F1
#
_cell.length_a   1.000
_cell.length_b   1.000
_cell.length_c   1.000
_cell.angle_alpha   90.00
_cell.angle_beta   90.00
_cell.angle_gamma   90.00
#
_symmetry.space_group_name_H-M   'P 1'
#
loop_
_entity.id
_entity.type
_entity.pdbx_description
1 polymer ?
#
loop_
_entity_poly.entity_id
_entity_poly.type
_entity_poly.pdbx_seq_one_letter_code
_entity_poly.pdbx_strand_id
1 'polypeptide(L)'
;MILLFVDSNAALRGTRAAWLRDNLPGYTVVDFPSPAQAAAWVAKADSLAILVTEAIFPTQESGFTLRDKVRARFPQTRVLFTTRYDLTGFEEQIDDGLVLKDAPYTPEKLLSRVRDLLTLQEETNEPPPVMAPGTVLGNYQVLERLYIEKEAETYRALQITVQRPVALVLLKPEYLKQPEVVAKFKERERVKASLTHPRIAPLYEAGEANGWLFYTRELPRGRSLAEIELTDEMLSERRLTEVLFGVAEAMQFATERGYHHRSISSKDIYVDADHQASIVNFFRPPAATKRDPQADVKAFLELIRPVTAEGKARGLLQSLADAHHDWNGLLNALDDLRDDMRERSIVRKIEAETLPVDVHGTKPWWVWLAIFFILVVVAALGALMNGKNSAGGANASVLPVEMVHIPAGTFVYQKNEKVKLPEFWISKHEVTIGQYADFLKALKTAGKGGYDHPLQPKTKTSHEPAKWGQYYTAAKAGTTFNGESITLNTPVFQVDWWDAYAFAKWSGRRLPTEQEWEKAARGEHGYIFPWGNKPNAKAANLGDDYDASPKGKGGRTDGYNLWAPITRVTQDVSPYGVCDMAGNVSEWTASETQSGEWPAHPDYVDIKVPVVRGGHFGLKSNDQLLTDRRFPESANEATLARGFRIASSTDPAKSNP
;
A
#
# COMPACT_ATOMS: atom_id res chain seq x y z
N MET A 1 -39.33 16.89 -18.71
CA MET A 1 -38.55 17.53 -17.63
C MET A 1 -37.96 18.83 -18.15
N ILE A 2 -37.51 19.75 -17.29
CA ILE A 2 -36.95 21.04 -17.74
C ILE A 2 -35.45 21.09 -17.44
N LEU A 3 -34.66 21.54 -18.43
CA LEU A 3 -33.26 21.92 -18.27
C LEU A 3 -33.14 23.44 -18.47
N LEU A 4 -32.59 24.12 -17.46
CA LEU A 4 -32.30 25.55 -17.49
C LEU A 4 -30.83 25.76 -17.82
N PHE A 5 -30.54 26.43 -18.94
CA PHE A 5 -29.17 26.69 -19.41
C PHE A 5 -28.84 28.20 -19.32
N VAL A 6 -27.82 28.57 -18.57
CA VAL A 6 -27.44 29.96 -18.32
C VAL A 6 -26.00 30.20 -18.74
N ASP A 7 -25.82 30.98 -19.80
CA ASP A 7 -24.53 31.24 -20.44
C ASP A 7 -24.48 32.70 -20.92
N SER A 8 -23.51 33.46 -20.43
CA SER A 8 -23.29 34.86 -20.78
C SER A 8 -22.77 35.06 -22.20
N ASN A 9 -22.23 34.02 -22.83
CA ASN A 9 -21.68 34.10 -24.18
C ASN A 9 -22.79 34.08 -25.24
N ALA A 10 -23.21 35.26 -25.69
CA ALA A 10 -24.26 35.41 -26.70
C ALA A 10 -23.96 34.68 -28.03
N ALA A 11 -22.69 34.57 -28.42
CA ALA A 11 -22.31 33.94 -29.69
C ALA A 11 -22.43 32.40 -29.64
N LEU A 12 -22.23 31.79 -28.48
CA LEU A 12 -22.25 30.32 -28.32
C LEU A 12 -23.51 29.78 -27.65
N ARG A 13 -24.21 30.59 -26.84
CA ARG A 13 -25.41 30.16 -26.10
C ARG A 13 -26.48 29.60 -27.03
N GLY A 14 -26.80 30.30 -28.12
CA GLY A 14 -27.84 29.88 -29.06
C GLY A 14 -27.56 28.52 -29.68
N THR A 15 -26.32 28.30 -30.15
CA THR A 15 -25.89 27.02 -30.74
C THR A 15 -25.89 25.88 -29.72
N ARG A 16 -25.41 26.13 -28.50
CA ARG A 16 -25.39 25.12 -27.42
C ARG A 16 -26.80 24.75 -26.94
N ALA A 17 -27.66 25.74 -26.76
CA ALA A 17 -29.06 25.53 -26.39
C ALA A 17 -29.81 24.76 -27.47
N ALA A 18 -29.59 25.09 -28.76
CA ALA A 18 -30.16 24.33 -29.88
C ALA A 18 -29.68 22.89 -29.89
N TRP A 19 -28.38 22.65 -29.72
CA TRP A 19 -27.82 21.31 -29.67
C TRP A 19 -28.41 20.46 -28.53
N LEU A 20 -28.56 21.04 -27.34
CA LEU A 20 -29.21 20.36 -26.21
C LEU A 20 -30.68 20.05 -26.52
N ARG A 21 -31.43 20.97 -27.16
CA ARG A 21 -32.81 20.72 -27.58
C ARG A 21 -32.92 19.55 -28.55
N ASP A 22 -31.98 19.46 -29.49
CA ASP A 22 -32.01 18.44 -30.55
C ASP A 22 -31.52 17.06 -30.06
N ASN A 23 -30.70 17.01 -29.00
CA ASN A 23 -29.99 15.78 -28.59
C ASN A 23 -30.29 15.30 -27.16
N LEU A 24 -31.23 15.94 -26.46
CA LEU A 24 -31.67 15.57 -25.11
C LEU A 24 -33.20 15.30 -25.06
N PRO A 25 -33.65 14.14 -25.57
CA PRO A 25 -35.07 13.83 -25.64
C PRO A 25 -35.71 13.78 -24.25
N GLY A 26 -36.95 14.26 -24.13
CA GLY A 26 -37.70 14.30 -22.85
C GLY A 26 -37.40 15.53 -21.98
N TYR A 27 -36.48 16.41 -22.41
CA TYR A 27 -36.17 17.66 -21.74
C TYR A 27 -36.56 18.89 -22.59
N THR A 28 -37.30 19.81 -21.98
CA THR A 28 -37.50 21.17 -22.52
C THR A 28 -36.33 22.02 -22.05
N VAL A 29 -35.52 22.53 -22.99
CA VAL A 29 -34.38 23.40 -22.68
C VAL A 29 -34.82 24.86 -22.75
N VAL A 30 -34.60 25.59 -21.66
CA VAL A 30 -34.85 27.03 -21.55
C VAL A 30 -33.52 27.72 -21.29
N ASP A 31 -33.16 28.75 -22.06
CA ASP A 31 -31.88 29.44 -21.92
C ASP A 31 -31.98 30.93 -21.59
N PHE A 32 -31.04 31.43 -20.78
CA PHE A 32 -30.95 32.85 -20.39
C PHE A 32 -29.51 33.38 -20.44
N PRO A 33 -29.32 34.68 -20.68
CA PRO A 33 -28.01 35.31 -20.71
C PRO A 33 -27.42 35.63 -19.33
N SER A 34 -28.23 35.65 -18.27
CA SER A 34 -27.76 36.04 -16.94
C SER A 34 -28.51 35.34 -15.80
N PRO A 35 -27.87 35.19 -14.63
CA PRO A 35 -28.49 34.71 -13.40
C PRO A 35 -29.76 35.46 -13.01
N ALA A 36 -29.79 36.79 -13.15
CA ALA A 36 -30.98 37.57 -12.81
C ALA A 36 -32.21 37.17 -13.65
N GLN A 37 -32.05 37.00 -14.96
CA GLN A 37 -33.16 36.60 -15.85
C GLN A 37 -33.58 35.15 -15.58
N ALA A 38 -32.61 34.26 -15.38
CA ALA A 38 -32.85 32.87 -15.00
C ALA A 38 -33.63 32.79 -13.68
N ALA A 39 -33.24 33.56 -12.66
CA ALA A 39 -33.92 33.59 -11.36
C ALA A 39 -35.37 34.11 -11.47
N ALA A 40 -35.61 35.13 -12.30
CA ALA A 40 -36.96 35.64 -12.55
C ALA A 40 -37.87 34.60 -13.24
N TRP A 41 -37.30 33.75 -14.09
CA TRP A 41 -38.00 32.61 -14.68
C TRP A 41 -38.23 31.49 -13.67
N VAL A 42 -37.20 31.12 -12.89
CA VAL A 42 -37.27 30.09 -11.83
C VAL A 42 -38.40 30.41 -10.83
N ALA A 43 -38.59 31.69 -10.48
CA ALA A 43 -39.67 32.12 -9.58
C ALA A 43 -41.09 31.78 -10.09
N LYS A 44 -41.26 31.59 -11.40
CA LYS A 44 -42.53 31.27 -12.07
C LYS A 44 -42.60 29.84 -12.58
N ALA A 45 -41.51 29.09 -12.54
CA ALA A 45 -41.45 27.72 -13.05
C ALA A 45 -42.14 26.74 -12.10
N ASP A 46 -42.76 25.69 -12.67
CA ASP A 46 -43.41 24.61 -11.91
C ASP A 46 -42.48 23.44 -11.61
N SER A 47 -41.44 23.24 -12.43
CA SER A 47 -40.45 22.19 -12.23
C SER A 47 -39.10 22.57 -12.84
N LEU A 48 -38.03 22.03 -12.28
CA LEU A 48 -36.69 22.14 -12.85
C LEU A 48 -35.88 20.89 -12.49
N ALA A 49 -35.41 20.17 -13.50
CA ALA A 49 -34.65 18.93 -13.29
C ALA A 49 -33.14 19.18 -13.33
N ILE A 50 -32.67 20.01 -14.27
CA ILE A 50 -31.24 20.29 -14.45
C ILE A 50 -31.04 21.80 -14.56
N LEU A 51 -30.07 22.31 -13.81
CA LEU A 51 -29.48 23.63 -13.98
C LEU A 51 -28.09 23.47 -14.59
N VAL A 52 -27.85 24.10 -15.71
CA VAL A 52 -26.52 24.29 -16.28
C VAL A 52 -26.22 25.78 -16.24
N THR A 53 -25.17 26.21 -15.52
CA THR A 53 -24.86 27.65 -15.35
C THR A 53 -23.36 27.90 -15.35
N GLU A 54 -22.91 29.05 -15.85
CA GLU A 54 -21.53 29.50 -15.57
C GLU A 54 -21.33 29.65 -14.04
N ALA A 55 -20.18 29.23 -13.51
CA ALA A 55 -19.85 29.41 -12.10
C ALA A 55 -19.66 30.90 -11.77
N ILE A 56 -18.94 31.60 -12.64
CA ILE A 56 -18.61 33.03 -12.52
C ILE A 56 -19.09 33.72 -13.78
N PHE A 57 -19.96 34.73 -13.62
CA PHE A 57 -20.39 35.58 -14.72
C PHE A 57 -19.47 36.82 -14.81
N PRO A 58 -19.35 37.46 -15.98
CA PRO A 58 -18.63 38.73 -16.10
C PRO A 58 -19.33 39.90 -15.38
N THR A 59 -20.60 39.76 -15.03
CA THR A 59 -21.30 40.66 -14.10
C THR A 59 -20.92 40.31 -12.66
N GLN A 60 -21.16 41.17 -11.67
CA GLN A 60 -20.98 40.81 -10.23
C GLN A 60 -21.95 39.71 -9.74
N GLU A 61 -22.63 39.01 -10.66
CA GLU A 61 -23.53 37.89 -10.37
C GLU A 61 -22.76 36.57 -10.40
N SER A 62 -23.21 35.60 -9.62
CA SER A 62 -22.58 34.28 -9.56
C SER A 62 -23.59 33.17 -9.83
N GLY A 63 -23.14 32.14 -10.56
CA GLY A 63 -23.90 30.90 -10.74
C GLY A 63 -24.14 30.16 -9.43
N PHE A 64 -23.26 30.32 -8.44
CA PHE A 64 -23.44 29.73 -7.11
C PHE A 64 -24.72 30.29 -6.45
N THR A 65 -24.91 31.61 -6.50
CA THR A 65 -26.12 32.24 -5.98
C THR A 65 -27.37 31.83 -6.75
N LEU A 66 -27.27 31.63 -8.07
CA LEU A 66 -28.38 31.12 -8.88
C LEU A 66 -28.75 29.70 -8.45
N ARG A 67 -27.75 28.83 -8.29
CA ARG A 67 -27.93 27.46 -7.80
C ARG A 67 -28.65 27.44 -6.47
N ASP A 68 -28.23 28.25 -5.51
CA ASP A 68 -28.83 28.27 -4.16
C ASP A 68 -30.31 28.66 -4.23
N LYS A 69 -30.65 29.67 -5.04
CA LYS A 69 -32.04 30.06 -5.30
C LYS A 69 -32.85 28.96 -5.98
N VAL A 70 -32.24 28.27 -6.95
CA VAL A 70 -32.87 27.15 -7.64
C VAL A 70 -33.15 26.02 -6.67
N ARG A 71 -32.18 25.62 -5.85
CA ARG A 71 -32.35 24.53 -4.88
C ARG A 71 -33.29 24.85 -3.73
N ALA A 72 -33.39 26.13 -3.34
CA ALA A 72 -34.40 26.56 -2.38
C ALA A 72 -35.83 26.28 -2.87
N ARG A 73 -36.07 26.31 -4.19
CA ARG A 73 -37.38 26.02 -4.80
C ARG A 73 -37.51 24.57 -5.28
N PHE A 74 -36.43 24.03 -5.84
CA PHE A 74 -36.35 22.71 -6.46
C PHE A 74 -35.16 21.95 -5.86
N PRO A 75 -35.32 21.38 -4.65
CA PRO A 75 -34.20 20.75 -3.93
C PRO A 75 -33.52 19.62 -4.70
N GLN A 76 -34.26 18.96 -5.60
CA GLN A 76 -33.80 17.84 -6.42
C GLN A 76 -33.14 18.27 -7.74
N THR A 77 -33.00 19.59 -8.00
CA THR A 77 -32.35 20.05 -9.23
C THR A 77 -30.86 19.73 -9.21
N ARG A 78 -30.42 19.06 -10.27
CA ARG A 78 -29.02 18.71 -10.52
C ARG A 78 -28.31 19.87 -11.18
N VAL A 79 -27.03 20.05 -10.88
CA VAL A 79 -26.30 21.27 -11.23
C VAL A 79 -25.03 20.90 -11.99
N LEU A 80 -24.88 21.47 -13.18
CA LEU A 80 -23.65 21.47 -13.95
C LEU A 80 -23.12 22.90 -14.00
N PHE A 81 -22.00 23.14 -13.34
CA PHE A 81 -21.26 24.38 -13.49
C PHE A 81 -20.41 24.34 -14.76
N THR A 82 -20.39 25.42 -15.51
CA THR A 82 -19.42 25.63 -16.59
C THR A 82 -18.49 26.77 -16.19
N THR A 83 -17.21 26.70 -16.55
CA THR A 83 -16.28 27.78 -16.18
C THR A 83 -15.19 27.98 -17.22
N ARG A 84 -14.77 29.25 -17.35
CA ARG A 84 -13.56 29.68 -18.08
C ARG A 84 -12.46 30.18 -17.15
N TYR A 85 -12.74 30.23 -15.86
CA TYR A 85 -11.86 30.74 -14.83
C TYR A 85 -11.37 29.59 -13.95
N ASP A 86 -10.18 29.78 -13.39
CA ASP A 86 -9.70 28.95 -12.30
C ASP A 86 -10.65 29.12 -11.10
N LEU A 87 -11.09 28.00 -10.54
CA LEU A 87 -12.00 27.94 -9.40
C LEU A 87 -11.27 27.47 -8.12
N THR A 88 -9.93 27.53 -8.11
CA THR A 88 -9.14 27.30 -6.89
C THR A 88 -9.63 28.25 -5.78
N GLY A 89 -10.05 27.68 -4.64
CA GLY A 89 -10.64 28.41 -3.52
C GLY A 89 -12.17 28.48 -3.50
N PHE A 90 -12.86 27.86 -4.48
CA PHE A 90 -14.32 27.76 -4.55
C PHE A 90 -14.82 26.31 -4.35
N GLU A 91 -14.00 25.42 -3.80
CA GLU A 91 -14.28 23.97 -3.67
C GLU A 91 -15.57 23.71 -2.88
N GLU A 92 -15.75 24.39 -1.74
CA GLU A 92 -16.98 24.30 -0.92
C GLU A 92 -18.23 24.80 -1.67
N GLN A 93 -18.06 25.71 -2.63
CA GLN A 93 -19.15 26.24 -3.42
C GLN A 93 -19.44 25.38 -4.65
N ILE A 94 -18.63 24.35 -4.92
CA ILE A 94 -18.78 23.44 -6.05
C ILE A 94 -19.23 22.05 -5.61
N ASP A 95 -18.91 21.66 -4.36
CA ASP A 95 -19.27 20.45 -3.60
C ASP A 95 -20.08 19.37 -4.37
N ASP A 96 -21.33 19.67 -4.75
CA ASP A 96 -22.27 18.71 -5.34
C ASP A 96 -22.67 19.01 -6.81
N GLY A 97 -22.00 19.96 -7.45
CA GLY A 97 -22.18 20.33 -8.85
C GLY A 97 -21.05 19.78 -9.71
N LEU A 98 -21.39 19.06 -10.78
CA LEU A 98 -20.40 18.67 -11.78
C LEU A 98 -19.80 19.93 -12.42
N VAL A 99 -18.49 20.00 -12.64
CA VAL A 99 -17.85 21.15 -13.30
C VAL A 99 -17.32 20.78 -14.67
N LEU A 100 -17.86 21.42 -15.70
CA LEU A 100 -17.27 21.46 -17.02
C LEU A 100 -16.24 22.59 -17.09
N LYS A 101 -14.98 22.23 -16.83
CA LYS A 101 -13.80 23.05 -17.12
C LYS A 101 -13.55 23.05 -18.65
N ASP A 102 -12.84 24.06 -19.16
CA ASP A 102 -12.42 24.22 -20.58
C ASP A 102 -13.40 24.98 -21.50
N ALA A 103 -13.71 26.24 -21.17
CA ALA A 103 -14.32 27.13 -22.15
C ALA A 103 -13.28 27.67 -23.17
N PRO A 104 -13.59 27.69 -24.49
CA PRO A 104 -14.86 27.30 -25.10
C PRO A 104 -15.00 25.77 -25.23
N TYR A 105 -16.04 25.21 -24.61
CA TYR A 105 -16.41 23.81 -24.75
C TYR A 105 -17.38 23.60 -25.92
N THR A 106 -17.29 22.45 -26.59
CA THR A 106 -18.15 22.11 -27.71
C THR A 106 -19.55 21.67 -27.23
N PRO A 107 -20.59 21.76 -28.09
CA PRO A 107 -21.93 21.27 -27.76
C PRO A 107 -21.99 19.77 -27.39
N GLU A 108 -21.11 18.95 -27.97
CA GLU A 108 -21.02 17.51 -27.68
C GLU A 108 -20.48 17.25 -26.27
N LYS A 109 -19.43 18.00 -25.87
CA LYS A 109 -18.87 17.90 -24.50
C LYS A 109 -19.87 18.36 -23.46
N LEU A 110 -20.62 19.42 -23.75
CA LEU A 110 -21.73 19.89 -22.91
C LEU A 110 -22.81 18.81 -22.74
N LEU A 111 -23.26 18.21 -23.84
CA LEU A 111 -24.26 17.15 -23.82
C LEU A 111 -23.79 15.92 -23.05
N SER A 112 -22.52 15.52 -23.20
CA SER A 112 -21.94 14.40 -22.44
C SER A 112 -22.04 14.64 -20.95
N ARG A 113 -21.68 15.84 -20.47
CA ARG A 113 -21.76 16.18 -19.03
C ARG A 113 -23.19 16.26 -18.51
N VAL A 114 -24.12 16.72 -19.34
CA VAL A 114 -25.54 16.68 -18.99
C VAL A 114 -26.04 15.23 -18.89
N ARG A 115 -25.54 14.30 -19.71
CA ARG A 115 -25.87 12.87 -19.60
C ARG A 115 -25.24 12.22 -18.38
N ASP A 116 -24.03 12.60 -17.98
CA ASP A 116 -23.42 12.16 -16.71
C ASP A 116 -24.32 12.55 -15.52
N LEU A 117 -24.92 13.74 -15.55
CA LEU A 117 -25.93 14.13 -14.56
C LEU A 117 -27.20 13.29 -14.61
N LEU A 118 -27.52 12.62 -15.72
CA LEU A 118 -28.73 11.80 -15.88
C LEU A 118 -28.49 10.33 -15.52
N THR A 119 -27.30 9.80 -15.76
CA THR A 119 -26.93 8.43 -15.39
C THR A 119 -26.90 8.24 -13.87
N LEU A 120 -26.64 9.31 -13.10
CA LEU A 120 -26.84 9.36 -11.65
C LEU A 120 -28.33 9.18 -11.21
N GLN A 121 -29.29 8.95 -12.12
CA GLN A 121 -30.73 8.79 -11.81
C GLN A 121 -31.25 7.35 -11.80
N GLU A 122 -30.53 6.34 -12.28
CA GLU A 122 -31.13 4.99 -12.42
C GLU A 122 -31.22 4.18 -11.10
N GLU A 123 -30.69 4.67 -9.97
CA GLU A 123 -30.63 3.90 -8.71
C GLU A 123 -31.76 4.18 -7.68
N THR A 124 -32.83 4.92 -8.00
CA THR A 124 -33.82 5.33 -6.95
C THR A 124 -35.28 4.85 -7.10
N ASN A 125 -35.59 3.93 -8.02
CA ASN A 125 -36.92 3.30 -8.09
C ASN A 125 -36.82 1.76 -8.12
N GLU A 126 -36.17 1.19 -7.10
CA GLU A 126 -36.09 -0.26 -6.99
C GLU A 126 -37.44 -0.88 -6.58
N PRO A 127 -37.91 -1.94 -7.26
CA PRO A 127 -39.09 -2.69 -6.80
C PRO A 127 -38.83 -3.29 -5.40
N PRO A 128 -39.88 -3.58 -4.61
CA PRO A 128 -39.71 -4.17 -3.28
C PRO A 128 -38.97 -5.52 -3.37
N PRO A 129 -38.18 -5.88 -2.33
CA PRO A 129 -37.42 -7.14 -2.34
C PRO A 129 -38.36 -8.34 -2.33
N VAL A 130 -38.02 -9.36 -3.13
CA VAL A 130 -38.75 -10.65 -3.17
C VAL A 130 -38.75 -11.30 -1.77
N MET A 131 -37.65 -11.19 -1.04
CA MET A 131 -37.51 -11.66 0.34
C MET A 131 -37.31 -10.48 1.28
N ALA A 132 -38.17 -10.36 2.29
CA ALA A 132 -38.01 -9.36 3.34
C ALA A 132 -36.81 -9.68 4.24
N PRO A 133 -36.07 -8.67 4.74
CA PRO A 133 -35.13 -8.82 5.85
C PRO A 133 -35.71 -9.63 7.01
N GLY A 134 -34.92 -10.54 7.56
CA GLY A 134 -35.31 -11.46 8.63
C GLY A 134 -35.93 -12.78 8.15
N THR A 135 -36.31 -12.89 6.87
CA THR A 135 -36.85 -14.14 6.31
C THR A 135 -35.82 -15.26 6.38
N VAL A 136 -36.23 -16.46 6.79
CA VAL A 136 -35.37 -17.65 6.82
C VAL A 136 -35.68 -18.53 5.60
N LEU A 137 -34.66 -18.75 4.77
CA LEU A 137 -34.70 -19.65 3.62
C LEU A 137 -33.75 -20.83 3.88
N GLY A 138 -34.29 -22.01 4.20
CA GLY A 138 -33.48 -23.14 4.65
C GLY A 138 -32.69 -22.80 5.93
N ASN A 139 -31.36 -22.82 5.85
CA ASN A 139 -30.45 -22.46 6.96
C ASN A 139 -29.94 -21.01 6.91
N TYR A 140 -30.53 -20.17 6.06
CA TYR A 140 -30.05 -18.81 5.79
C TYR A 140 -31.07 -17.77 6.22
N GLN A 141 -30.65 -16.83 7.06
CA GLN A 141 -31.44 -15.65 7.39
C GLN A 141 -31.08 -14.51 6.45
N VAL A 142 -32.04 -14.01 5.68
CA VAL A 142 -31.88 -12.84 4.82
C VAL A 142 -31.69 -11.61 5.69
N LEU A 143 -30.66 -10.81 5.41
CA LEU A 143 -30.37 -9.57 6.14
C LEU A 143 -30.78 -8.35 5.33
N GLU A 144 -30.24 -8.21 4.11
CA GLU A 144 -30.52 -7.08 3.23
C GLU A 144 -30.38 -7.50 1.76
N ARG A 145 -31.07 -6.81 0.85
CA ARG A 145 -30.89 -7.00 -0.58
C ARG A 145 -29.67 -6.22 -1.04
N LEU A 146 -28.75 -6.89 -1.74
CA LEU A 146 -27.52 -6.28 -2.27
C LEU A 146 -27.74 -5.72 -3.68
N TYR A 147 -28.34 -6.50 -4.57
CA TYR A 147 -28.59 -6.06 -5.94
C TYR A 147 -29.66 -6.91 -6.64
N ILE A 148 -30.28 -6.32 -7.67
CA ILE A 148 -31.32 -6.92 -8.50
C ILE A 148 -30.74 -7.21 -9.87
N GLU A 149 -30.86 -8.45 -10.34
CA GLU A 149 -30.59 -8.83 -11.72
C GLU A 149 -31.91 -9.15 -12.43
N LYS A 150 -31.87 -9.40 -13.75
CA LYS A 150 -33.09 -9.73 -14.52
C LYS A 150 -33.84 -10.92 -13.94
N GLU A 151 -33.14 -12.04 -13.74
CA GLU A 151 -33.71 -13.33 -13.35
C GLU A 151 -33.62 -13.61 -11.85
N ALA A 152 -32.73 -12.92 -11.13
CA ALA A 152 -32.40 -13.23 -9.75
C ALA A 152 -32.26 -11.97 -8.89
N GLU A 153 -32.37 -12.13 -7.58
CA GLU A 153 -32.01 -11.12 -6.58
C GLU A 153 -30.92 -11.67 -5.67
N THR A 154 -29.93 -10.84 -5.35
CA THR A 154 -28.88 -11.22 -4.42
C THR A 154 -29.05 -10.49 -3.10
N TYR A 155 -28.89 -11.24 -2.01
CA TYR A 155 -29.04 -10.78 -0.65
C TYR A 155 -27.76 -11.05 0.14
N ARG A 156 -27.46 -10.17 1.10
CA ARG A 156 -26.61 -10.52 2.23
C ARG A 156 -27.45 -11.40 3.14
N ALA A 157 -26.94 -12.58 3.48
CA ALA A 157 -27.60 -13.50 4.39
C ALA A 157 -26.62 -14.05 5.41
N LEU A 158 -27.13 -14.52 6.55
CA LEU A 158 -26.37 -15.21 7.57
C LEU A 158 -26.69 -16.71 7.51
N GLN A 159 -25.69 -17.54 7.29
CA GLN A 159 -25.82 -18.99 7.48
C GLN A 159 -25.87 -19.29 8.98
N ILE A 160 -27.05 -19.64 9.48
CA ILE A 160 -27.35 -19.70 10.92
C ILE A 160 -26.49 -20.75 11.63
N THR A 161 -26.28 -21.91 10.99
CA THR A 161 -25.60 -23.07 11.58
C THR A 161 -24.14 -22.82 11.96
N VAL A 162 -23.46 -21.91 11.27
CA VAL A 162 -22.04 -21.61 11.46
C VAL A 162 -21.78 -20.11 11.64
N GLN A 163 -22.82 -19.30 11.73
CA GLN A 163 -22.76 -17.84 11.89
C GLN A 163 -21.89 -17.16 10.81
N ARG A 164 -22.02 -17.60 9.56
CA ARG A 164 -21.21 -17.12 8.44
C ARG A 164 -22.01 -16.18 7.53
N PRO A 165 -21.54 -14.95 7.27
CA PRO A 165 -22.15 -14.10 6.25
C PRO A 165 -21.88 -14.68 4.85
N VAL A 166 -22.92 -14.67 4.01
CA VAL A 166 -22.88 -15.18 2.64
C VAL A 166 -23.63 -14.24 1.71
N ALA A 167 -23.34 -14.32 0.42
CA ALA A 167 -24.24 -13.78 -0.60
C ALA A 167 -25.19 -14.90 -1.06
N LEU A 168 -26.48 -14.69 -0.87
CA LEU A 168 -27.56 -15.59 -1.27
C LEU A 168 -28.20 -15.07 -2.55
N VAL A 169 -28.11 -15.85 -3.62
CA VAL A 169 -28.70 -15.52 -4.92
C VAL A 169 -29.97 -16.34 -5.09
N LEU A 170 -31.09 -15.65 -5.23
CA LEU A 170 -32.43 -16.20 -5.30
C LEU A 170 -33.01 -16.04 -6.71
N LEU A 171 -33.52 -17.12 -7.32
CA LEU A 171 -34.26 -17.02 -8.57
C LEU A 171 -35.63 -16.39 -8.32
N LYS A 172 -35.99 -15.35 -9.09
CA LYS A 172 -37.26 -14.63 -8.89
C LYS A 172 -38.48 -15.51 -9.21
N PRO A 173 -39.62 -15.30 -8.52
CA PRO A 173 -40.75 -16.24 -8.57
C PRO A 173 -41.36 -16.41 -9.95
N GLU A 174 -41.38 -15.35 -10.77
CA GLU A 174 -41.92 -15.36 -12.12
C GLU A 174 -41.15 -16.29 -13.09
N TYR A 175 -39.91 -16.65 -12.76
CA TYR A 175 -39.08 -17.55 -13.56
C TYR A 175 -39.09 -19.01 -13.08
N LEU A 176 -39.61 -19.30 -11.88
CA LEU A 176 -39.67 -20.68 -11.36
C LEU A 176 -40.52 -21.62 -12.22
N LYS A 177 -41.50 -21.07 -12.94
CA LYS A 177 -42.41 -21.82 -13.82
C LYS A 177 -41.87 -22.00 -15.25
N GLN A 178 -40.71 -21.44 -15.56
CA GLN A 178 -40.09 -21.48 -16.89
C GLN A 178 -38.96 -22.51 -16.90
N PRO A 179 -39.19 -23.75 -17.39
CA PRO A 179 -38.23 -24.85 -17.26
C PRO A 179 -36.88 -24.54 -17.91
N GLU A 180 -36.87 -23.74 -18.98
CA GLU A 180 -35.65 -23.31 -19.66
C GLU A 180 -34.81 -22.34 -18.81
N VAL A 181 -35.45 -21.47 -18.03
CA VAL A 181 -34.75 -20.52 -17.15
C VAL A 181 -34.20 -21.27 -15.92
N VAL A 182 -35.00 -22.18 -15.35
CA VAL A 182 -34.56 -23.04 -14.25
C VAL A 182 -33.37 -23.92 -14.67
N ALA A 183 -33.41 -24.52 -15.86
CA ALA A 183 -32.31 -25.33 -16.38
C ALA A 183 -31.02 -24.49 -16.52
N LYS A 184 -31.11 -23.29 -17.09
CA LYS A 184 -29.98 -22.35 -17.21
C LYS A 184 -29.45 -21.89 -15.86
N PHE A 185 -30.33 -21.66 -14.87
CA PHE A 185 -29.92 -21.33 -13.51
C PHE A 185 -29.08 -22.44 -12.89
N LYS A 186 -29.55 -23.70 -12.96
CA LYS A 186 -28.80 -24.88 -12.50
C LYS A 186 -27.50 -25.12 -13.25
N GLU A 187 -27.46 -24.82 -14.55
CA GLU A 187 -26.24 -24.89 -15.34
C GLU A 187 -25.19 -23.87 -14.87
N ARG A 188 -25.62 -22.63 -14.57
CA ARG A 188 -24.75 -21.60 -13.98
C ARG A 188 -24.18 -22.03 -12.63
N GLU A 189 -25.01 -22.63 -11.76
CA GLU A 189 -24.57 -23.16 -10.47
C GLU A 189 -23.43 -24.17 -10.63
N ARG A 190 -23.59 -25.14 -11.55
CA ARG A 190 -22.57 -26.18 -11.79
C ARG A 190 -21.23 -25.60 -12.24
N VAL A 191 -21.26 -24.62 -13.15
CA VAL A 191 -20.04 -23.92 -13.60
C VAL A 191 -19.38 -23.17 -12.45
N LYS A 192 -20.15 -22.51 -11.59
CA LYS A 192 -19.62 -21.79 -10.43
C LYS A 192 -19.03 -22.74 -9.40
N ALA A 193 -19.67 -23.89 -9.17
CA ALA A 193 -19.25 -24.90 -8.20
C ALA A 193 -17.96 -25.63 -8.63
N SER A 194 -17.68 -25.75 -9.93
CA SER A 194 -16.47 -26.40 -10.43
C SER A 194 -15.22 -25.51 -10.37
N LEU A 195 -15.39 -24.22 -10.03
CA LEU A 195 -14.32 -23.23 -10.01
C LEU A 195 -13.92 -22.91 -8.58
N THR A 196 -12.66 -23.19 -8.23
CA THR A 196 -12.08 -22.87 -6.91
C THR A 196 -10.76 -22.15 -7.11
N HIS A 197 -10.66 -20.92 -6.62
CA HIS A 197 -9.46 -20.09 -6.70
C HIS A 197 -9.45 -19.09 -5.53
N PRO A 198 -8.29 -18.77 -4.93
CA PRO A 198 -8.22 -17.83 -3.79
C PRO A 198 -8.79 -16.43 -4.09
N ARG A 199 -8.77 -16.00 -5.35
CA ARG A 199 -9.30 -14.71 -5.82
C ARG A 199 -10.73 -14.76 -6.34
N ILE A 200 -11.39 -15.92 -6.33
CA ILE A 200 -12.73 -16.07 -6.88
C ILE A 200 -13.65 -16.59 -5.79
N ALA A 201 -14.65 -15.80 -5.43
CA ALA A 201 -15.63 -16.15 -4.40
C ALA A 201 -16.30 -17.50 -4.72
N PRO A 202 -15.99 -18.59 -4.01
CA PRO A 202 -16.50 -19.92 -4.33
C PRO A 202 -18.00 -20.00 -4.01
N LEU A 203 -18.68 -20.87 -4.75
CA LEU A 203 -20.03 -21.29 -4.43
C LEU A 203 -19.98 -22.25 -3.23
N TYR A 204 -20.83 -22.02 -2.23
CA TYR A 204 -20.91 -22.86 -1.03
C TYR A 204 -21.99 -23.93 -1.16
N GLU A 205 -23.19 -23.54 -1.56
CA GLU A 205 -24.35 -24.44 -1.66
C GLU A 205 -25.27 -23.99 -2.78
N ALA A 206 -25.90 -24.93 -3.47
CA ALA A 206 -27.01 -24.67 -4.37
C ALA A 206 -28.14 -25.64 -4.02
N GLY A 207 -29.37 -25.16 -3.97
CA GLY A 207 -30.48 -25.95 -3.47
C GLY A 207 -31.85 -25.34 -3.73
N GLU A 208 -32.85 -26.06 -3.23
CA GLU A 208 -34.24 -25.63 -3.23
C GLU A 208 -34.75 -25.65 -1.80
N ALA A 209 -35.31 -24.53 -1.34
CA ALA A 209 -35.91 -24.43 -0.02
C ALA A 209 -37.20 -23.62 -0.11
N ASN A 210 -38.26 -24.07 0.58
CA ASN A 210 -39.53 -23.35 0.62
C ASN A 210 -40.12 -23.02 -0.78
N GLY A 211 -39.85 -23.86 -1.78
CA GLY A 211 -40.26 -23.66 -3.17
C GLY A 211 -39.40 -22.67 -3.98
N TRP A 212 -38.29 -22.20 -3.42
CA TRP A 212 -37.37 -21.27 -4.06
C TRP A 212 -36.07 -21.97 -4.47
N LEU A 213 -35.62 -21.71 -5.69
CA LEU A 213 -34.26 -22.04 -6.11
C LEU A 213 -33.30 -20.94 -5.68
N PHE A 214 -32.19 -21.35 -5.05
CA PHE A 214 -31.15 -20.43 -4.63
C PHE A 214 -29.77 -21.10 -4.68
N TYR A 215 -28.75 -20.27 -4.68
CA TYR A 215 -27.41 -20.68 -4.31
C TYR A 215 -26.75 -19.65 -3.39
N THR A 216 -25.78 -20.09 -2.61
CA THR A 216 -24.98 -19.24 -1.74
C THR A 216 -23.53 -19.30 -2.15
N ARG A 217 -22.83 -18.20 -1.94
CA ARG A 217 -21.40 -18.06 -2.22
C ARG A 217 -20.72 -17.23 -1.14
N GLU A 218 -19.40 -17.24 -1.16
CA GLU A 218 -18.62 -16.28 -0.39
C GLU A 218 -19.08 -14.85 -0.70
N LEU A 219 -19.25 -14.07 0.36
CA LEU A 219 -19.33 -12.62 0.28
C LEU A 219 -17.88 -12.12 0.41
N PRO A 220 -17.27 -11.58 -0.68
CA PRO A 220 -15.89 -11.12 -0.62
C PRO A 220 -15.68 -10.11 0.51
N ARG A 221 -14.47 -10.10 1.07
CA ARG A 221 -14.08 -9.16 2.12
C ARG A 221 -13.84 -7.77 1.54
N GLY A 222 -14.03 -6.75 2.38
CA GLY A 222 -13.75 -5.36 2.02
C GLY A 222 -14.88 -4.69 1.24
N ARG A 223 -14.51 -3.70 0.42
CA ARG A 223 -15.43 -2.88 -0.39
C ARG A 223 -15.30 -3.23 -1.86
N SER A 224 -16.41 -3.20 -2.58
CA SER A 224 -16.41 -3.29 -4.04
C SER A 224 -15.78 -2.05 -4.67
N LEU A 225 -15.26 -2.14 -5.90
CA LEU A 225 -14.79 -0.96 -6.63
C LEU A 225 -15.90 0.06 -6.83
N ALA A 226 -17.16 -0.38 -6.99
CA ALA A 226 -18.31 0.51 -7.07
C ALA A 226 -18.51 1.31 -5.77
N GLU A 227 -18.32 0.69 -4.61
CA GLU A 227 -18.39 1.41 -3.32
C GLU A 227 -17.19 2.34 -3.13
N ILE A 228 -15.99 1.97 -3.60
CA ILE A 228 -14.79 2.82 -3.55
C ILE A 228 -14.97 4.04 -4.46
N GLU A 229 -15.56 3.87 -5.65
CA GLU A 229 -15.88 4.94 -6.59
C GLU A 229 -16.85 5.99 -6.03
N LEU A 230 -17.70 5.60 -5.09
CA LEU A 230 -18.58 6.52 -4.37
C LEU A 230 -17.89 7.30 -3.25
N THR A 231 -16.61 7.05 -3.01
CA THR A 231 -15.79 7.77 -2.02
C THR A 231 -14.70 8.60 -2.70
N ASP A 232 -14.11 9.56 -1.98
CA ASP A 232 -12.95 10.32 -2.48
C ASP A 232 -11.63 9.51 -2.50
N GLU A 233 -11.70 8.20 -2.25
CA GLU A 233 -10.53 7.34 -2.21
C GLU A 233 -10.00 7.01 -3.60
N MET A 234 -8.70 7.26 -3.79
CA MET A 234 -8.00 6.98 -5.05
C MET A 234 -6.92 5.92 -4.83
N LEU A 235 -6.85 4.95 -5.75
CA LEU A 235 -5.85 3.89 -5.76
C LEU A 235 -4.50 4.46 -6.21
N SER A 236 -3.52 4.41 -5.32
CA SER A 236 -2.11 4.69 -5.63
C SER A 236 -1.56 3.69 -6.64
N GLU A 237 -0.42 4.00 -7.28
CA GLU A 237 0.23 3.12 -8.27
C GLU A 237 0.40 1.70 -7.74
N ARG A 238 0.83 1.54 -6.49
CA ARG A 238 1.02 0.23 -5.85
C ARG A 238 -0.30 -0.49 -5.57
N ARG A 239 -1.30 0.20 -5.00
CA ARG A 239 -2.61 -0.40 -4.74
C ARG A 239 -3.29 -0.81 -6.05
N LEU A 240 -3.19 0.04 -7.07
CA LEU A 240 -3.67 -0.26 -8.42
C LEU A 240 -3.02 -1.52 -8.97
N THR A 241 -1.70 -1.64 -8.91
CA THR A 241 -0.97 -2.84 -9.38
C THR A 241 -1.45 -4.11 -8.68
N GLU A 242 -1.62 -4.11 -7.35
CA GLU A 242 -2.09 -5.29 -6.61
C GLU A 242 -3.54 -5.66 -6.96
N VAL A 243 -4.42 -4.66 -7.15
CA VAL A 243 -5.81 -4.88 -7.57
C VAL A 243 -5.86 -5.46 -8.98
N LEU A 244 -5.13 -4.87 -9.92
CA LEU A 244 -5.02 -5.35 -11.29
C LEU A 244 -4.48 -6.78 -11.32
N PHE A 245 -3.44 -7.07 -10.53
CA PHE A 245 -2.83 -8.40 -10.46
C PHE A 245 -3.82 -9.46 -9.96
N GLY A 246 -4.51 -9.19 -8.85
CA GLY A 246 -5.48 -10.14 -8.27
C GLY A 246 -6.64 -10.47 -9.23
N VAL A 247 -7.12 -9.48 -9.99
CA VAL A 247 -8.15 -9.71 -11.02
C VAL A 247 -7.58 -10.46 -12.22
N ALA A 248 -6.40 -10.07 -12.72
CA ALA A 248 -5.75 -10.73 -13.84
C ALA A 248 -5.43 -12.21 -13.53
N GLU A 249 -4.95 -12.50 -12.32
CA GLU A 249 -4.68 -13.86 -11.83
C GLU A 249 -5.95 -14.72 -11.86
N ALA A 250 -7.06 -14.19 -11.32
CA ALA A 250 -8.34 -14.87 -11.31
C ALA A 250 -8.89 -15.15 -12.73
N MET A 251 -8.80 -14.15 -13.60
CA MET A 251 -9.30 -14.23 -14.98
C MET A 251 -8.45 -15.15 -15.84
N GLN A 252 -7.12 -15.08 -15.72
CA GLN A 252 -6.21 -15.98 -16.41
C GLN A 252 -6.44 -17.43 -15.99
N PHE A 253 -6.54 -17.71 -14.69
CA PHE A 253 -6.83 -19.04 -14.17
C PHE A 253 -8.08 -19.68 -14.80
N ALA A 254 -9.17 -18.89 -14.87
CA ALA A 254 -10.43 -19.37 -15.39
C ALA A 254 -10.43 -19.50 -16.92
N THR A 255 -9.90 -18.51 -17.63
CA THR A 255 -9.88 -18.52 -19.10
C THR A 255 -8.95 -19.59 -19.67
N GLU A 256 -7.81 -19.85 -19.03
CA GLU A 256 -6.89 -20.95 -19.38
C GLU A 256 -7.60 -22.32 -19.31
N ARG A 257 -8.53 -22.48 -18.36
CA ARG A 257 -9.33 -23.70 -18.17
C ARG A 257 -10.59 -23.75 -19.04
N GLY A 258 -10.76 -22.78 -19.95
CA GLY A 258 -11.90 -22.73 -20.88
C GLY A 258 -13.20 -22.26 -20.26
N TYR A 259 -13.18 -21.64 -19.07
CA TYR A 259 -14.39 -21.07 -18.48
C TYR A 259 -14.87 -19.84 -19.28
N HIS A 260 -16.17 -19.78 -19.55
CA HIS A 260 -16.79 -18.61 -20.16
C HIS A 260 -17.29 -17.64 -19.08
N HIS A 261 -17.30 -16.34 -19.40
CA HIS A 261 -17.76 -15.32 -18.46
C HIS A 261 -18.60 -14.24 -19.14
N ARG A 262 -19.30 -13.44 -18.33
CA ARG A 262 -19.90 -12.17 -18.76
C ARG A 262 -18.87 -11.04 -18.65
N SER A 263 -19.25 -9.83 -19.10
CA SER A 263 -18.44 -8.63 -18.83
C SER A 263 -18.29 -8.45 -17.31
N ILE A 264 -17.08 -8.11 -16.86
CA ILE A 264 -16.80 -7.70 -15.49
C ILE A 264 -17.33 -6.27 -15.25
N SER A 265 -17.75 -5.98 -14.01
CA SER A 265 -18.23 -4.67 -13.58
C SER A 265 -17.58 -4.25 -12.25
N SER A 266 -17.69 -2.98 -11.87
CA SER A 266 -17.11 -2.45 -10.63
C SER A 266 -17.73 -3.08 -9.38
N LYS A 267 -18.95 -3.62 -9.49
CA LYS A 267 -19.66 -4.37 -8.44
C LYS A 267 -19.10 -5.79 -8.24
N ASP A 268 -18.31 -6.29 -9.18
CA ASP A 268 -17.78 -7.66 -9.13
C ASP A 268 -16.41 -7.77 -8.46
N ILE A 269 -15.69 -6.66 -8.29
CA ILE A 269 -14.31 -6.64 -7.78
C ILE A 269 -14.34 -6.04 -6.38
N TYR A 270 -13.81 -6.78 -5.41
CA TYR A 270 -13.72 -6.37 -4.01
C TYR A 270 -12.26 -6.24 -3.60
N VAL A 271 -11.97 -5.17 -2.86
CA VAL A 271 -10.65 -4.87 -2.32
C VAL A 271 -10.73 -4.92 -0.80
N ASP A 272 -9.94 -5.81 -0.20
CA ASP A 272 -9.88 -5.94 1.26
C ASP A 272 -8.88 -4.98 1.91
N ALA A 273 -8.79 -5.04 3.25
CA ALA A 273 -7.91 -4.20 4.05
C ALA A 273 -6.42 -4.43 3.74
N ASP A 274 -6.05 -5.60 3.21
CA ASP A 274 -4.69 -5.94 2.79
C ASP A 274 -4.40 -5.53 1.33
N HIS A 275 -5.32 -4.76 0.72
CA HIS A 275 -5.28 -4.29 -0.68
C HIS A 275 -5.30 -5.42 -1.70
N GLN A 276 -5.84 -6.56 -1.31
CA GLN A 276 -5.95 -7.73 -2.13
C GLN A 276 -7.30 -7.73 -2.84
N ALA A 277 -7.26 -7.83 -4.16
CA ALA A 277 -8.48 -7.96 -4.95
C ALA A 277 -9.01 -9.40 -4.92
N SER A 278 -10.33 -9.52 -4.89
CA SER A 278 -11.06 -10.76 -5.13
C SER A 278 -12.29 -10.45 -6.00
N ILE A 279 -12.69 -11.41 -6.83
CA ILE A 279 -13.83 -11.25 -7.72
C ILE A 279 -15.00 -12.14 -7.31
N VAL A 280 -16.21 -11.62 -7.50
CA VAL A 280 -17.41 -12.44 -7.47
C VAL A 280 -17.34 -13.46 -8.60
N ASN A 281 -17.80 -14.68 -8.36
CA ASN A 281 -17.85 -15.70 -9.39
C ASN A 281 -18.96 -15.39 -10.42
N PHE A 282 -18.60 -14.67 -11.49
CA PHE A 282 -19.49 -14.30 -12.61
C PHE A 282 -19.34 -15.21 -13.84
N PHE A 283 -18.65 -16.35 -13.71
CA PHE A 283 -18.51 -17.34 -14.78
C PHE A 283 -19.83 -18.03 -15.09
N ARG A 284 -19.96 -18.49 -16.35
CA ARG A 284 -21.22 -18.99 -16.94
C ARG A 284 -20.96 -20.12 -17.94
N PRO A 285 -22.00 -20.87 -18.34
CA PRO A 285 -21.89 -21.89 -19.38
C PRO A 285 -21.43 -21.33 -20.73
N PRO A 286 -20.94 -22.19 -21.64
CA PRO A 286 -20.50 -21.79 -22.97
C PRO A 286 -21.57 -20.98 -23.73
N ALA A 287 -21.13 -19.90 -24.36
CA ALA A 287 -21.94 -19.10 -25.26
C ALA A 287 -21.49 -19.32 -26.71
N ALA A 288 -22.39 -19.13 -27.67
CA ALA A 288 -22.09 -19.29 -29.09
C ALA A 288 -20.94 -18.39 -29.58
N THR A 289 -20.81 -17.19 -28.98
CA THR A 289 -19.73 -16.25 -29.28
C THR A 289 -18.71 -16.26 -28.15
N LYS A 290 -17.45 -16.59 -28.46
CA LYS A 290 -16.33 -16.45 -27.54
C LYS A 290 -16.01 -14.96 -27.38
N ARG A 291 -15.76 -14.51 -26.15
CA ARG A 291 -15.31 -13.14 -25.91
C ARG A 291 -13.87 -12.99 -26.35
N ASP A 292 -13.52 -11.79 -26.79
CA ASP A 292 -12.14 -11.42 -27.10
C ASP A 292 -11.41 -11.04 -25.81
N PRO A 293 -10.39 -11.81 -25.39
CA PRO A 293 -9.64 -11.52 -24.17
C PRO A 293 -8.98 -10.14 -24.14
N GLN A 294 -8.54 -9.62 -25.30
CA GLN A 294 -7.91 -8.30 -25.37
C GLN A 294 -8.93 -7.18 -25.15
N ALA A 295 -10.11 -7.31 -25.76
CA ALA A 295 -11.21 -6.38 -25.52
C ALA A 295 -11.68 -6.42 -24.05
N ASP A 296 -11.66 -7.59 -23.42
CA ASP A 296 -12.03 -7.76 -22.01
C ASP A 296 -11.02 -7.09 -21.05
N VAL A 297 -9.73 -7.27 -21.29
CA VAL A 297 -8.67 -6.56 -20.55
C VAL A 297 -8.82 -5.05 -20.71
N LYS A 298 -9.00 -4.56 -21.94
CA LYS A 298 -9.20 -3.13 -22.20
C LYS A 298 -10.41 -2.57 -21.43
N ALA A 299 -11.54 -3.29 -21.46
CA ALA A 299 -12.73 -2.88 -20.72
C ALA A 299 -12.50 -2.86 -19.20
N PHE A 300 -11.73 -3.82 -18.67
CA PHE A 300 -11.34 -3.85 -17.26
C PHE A 300 -10.43 -2.68 -16.86
N LEU A 301 -9.44 -2.31 -17.68
CA LEU A 301 -8.57 -1.17 -17.41
C LEU A 301 -9.34 0.17 -17.45
N GLU A 302 -10.31 0.33 -18.36
CA GLU A 302 -11.19 1.51 -18.33
C GLU A 302 -12.15 1.51 -17.13
N LEU A 303 -12.57 0.33 -16.66
CA LEU A 303 -13.46 0.19 -15.51
C LEU A 303 -12.81 0.66 -14.20
N ILE A 304 -11.52 0.40 -13.99
CA ILE A 304 -10.80 0.81 -12.76
C ILE A 304 -10.32 2.26 -12.82
N ARG A 305 -10.39 2.88 -14.00
CA ARG A 305 -9.93 4.24 -14.24
C ARG A 305 -10.55 5.27 -13.28
N PRO A 306 -11.85 5.30 -12.97
CA PRO A 306 -12.42 6.33 -12.09
C PRO A 306 -11.79 6.39 -10.70
N VAL A 307 -11.38 5.24 -10.15
CA VAL A 307 -10.77 5.11 -8.82
C VAL A 307 -9.23 5.15 -8.86
N THR A 308 -8.63 5.50 -9.99
CA THR A 308 -7.17 5.51 -10.15
C THR A 308 -6.61 6.91 -9.90
N ALA A 309 -5.64 7.02 -8.97
CA ALA A 309 -4.98 8.28 -8.66
C ALA A 309 -4.30 8.90 -9.90
N GLU A 310 -4.19 10.23 -9.90
CA GLU A 310 -3.49 10.96 -10.96
C GLU A 310 -1.97 10.68 -10.98
N GLY A 311 -1.29 11.13 -12.04
CA GLY A 311 0.15 10.99 -12.18
C GLY A 311 0.57 9.56 -12.52
N LYS A 312 1.40 8.93 -11.68
CA LYS A 312 2.03 7.63 -12.01
C LYS A 312 1.02 6.49 -12.17
N ALA A 313 0.00 6.44 -11.31
CA ALA A 313 -1.01 5.38 -11.41
C ALA A 313 -1.83 5.51 -12.71
N ARG A 314 -2.18 6.74 -13.11
CA ARG A 314 -2.81 7.05 -14.39
C ARG A 314 -1.93 6.68 -15.59
N GLY A 315 -0.64 7.00 -15.51
CA GLY A 315 0.35 6.68 -16.54
C GLY A 315 0.54 5.17 -16.71
N LEU A 316 0.63 4.44 -15.59
CA LEU A 316 0.68 2.98 -15.58
C LEU A 316 -0.56 2.39 -16.26
N LEU A 317 -1.76 2.81 -15.86
CA LEU A 317 -3.00 2.31 -16.42
C LEU A 317 -3.07 2.54 -17.95
N GLN A 318 -2.63 3.71 -18.41
CA GLN A 318 -2.57 4.02 -19.85
C GLN A 318 -1.57 3.11 -20.58
N SER A 319 -0.37 2.89 -20.02
CA SER A 319 0.64 2.02 -20.63
C SER A 319 0.16 0.56 -20.80
N LEU A 320 -0.55 0.03 -19.79
CA LEU A 320 -1.15 -1.30 -19.86
C LEU A 320 -2.28 -1.37 -20.90
N ALA A 321 -3.04 -0.29 -21.06
CA ALA A 321 -4.12 -0.21 -22.06
C ALA A 321 -3.58 -0.14 -23.50
N ASP A 322 -2.50 0.59 -23.72
CA ASP A 322 -1.86 0.76 -25.03
C ASP A 322 -1.14 -0.51 -25.51
N ALA A 323 -0.71 -1.37 -24.59
CA ALA A 323 -0.03 -2.63 -24.91
C ALA A 323 -0.96 -3.74 -25.41
N HIS A 324 -2.29 -3.55 -25.34
CA HIS A 324 -3.31 -4.47 -25.87
C HIS A 324 -3.16 -5.93 -25.39
N HIS A 325 -2.87 -6.11 -24.10
CA HIS A 325 -2.70 -7.43 -23.49
C HIS A 325 -3.99 -8.27 -23.49
N ASP A 326 -3.84 -9.59 -23.57
CA ASP A 326 -4.83 -10.54 -23.07
C ASP A 326 -4.59 -10.81 -21.56
N TRP A 327 -5.40 -11.67 -20.92
CA TRP A 327 -5.28 -11.92 -19.48
C TRP A 327 -3.91 -12.45 -19.06
N ASN A 328 -3.30 -13.30 -19.88
CA ASN A 328 -1.97 -13.85 -19.62
C ASN A 328 -0.89 -12.77 -19.77
N GLY A 329 -0.95 -12.00 -20.86
CA GLY A 329 -0.04 -10.88 -21.10
C GLY A 329 -0.13 -9.82 -20.01
N LEU A 330 -1.34 -9.51 -19.55
CA LEU A 330 -1.57 -8.56 -18.47
C LEU A 330 -1.01 -9.09 -17.14
N LEU A 331 -1.27 -10.36 -16.82
CA LEU A 331 -0.76 -10.99 -15.60
C LEU A 331 0.77 -10.98 -15.58
N ASN A 332 1.42 -11.36 -16.68
CA ASN A 332 2.89 -11.35 -16.78
C ASN A 332 3.43 -9.92 -16.66
N ALA A 333 2.85 -8.95 -17.36
CA ALA A 333 3.27 -7.56 -17.28
C ALA A 333 3.12 -6.99 -15.86
N LEU A 334 2.08 -7.40 -15.13
CA LEU A 334 1.86 -6.99 -13.74
C LEU A 334 2.78 -7.73 -12.77
N ASP A 335 3.13 -8.99 -13.03
CA ASP A 335 4.11 -9.73 -12.22
C ASP A 335 5.50 -9.11 -12.38
N ASP A 336 5.92 -8.87 -13.63
CA ASP A 336 7.12 -8.12 -13.97
C ASP A 336 7.10 -6.73 -13.32
N LEU A 337 5.96 -6.02 -13.36
CA LEU A 337 5.84 -4.73 -12.71
C LEU A 337 5.93 -4.81 -11.19
N ARG A 338 5.33 -5.83 -10.56
CA ARG A 338 5.40 -6.03 -9.10
C ARG A 338 6.80 -6.37 -8.68
N ASP A 339 7.49 -7.20 -9.46
CA ASP A 339 8.90 -7.50 -9.26
C ASP A 339 9.75 -6.27 -9.53
N ASP A 340 9.50 -5.49 -10.57
CA ASP A 340 10.12 -4.18 -10.80
C ASP A 340 9.78 -3.16 -9.73
N MET A 341 8.63 -3.23 -9.06
CA MET A 341 8.25 -2.32 -7.98
C MET A 341 8.88 -2.76 -6.66
N ARG A 342 9.00 -4.07 -6.44
CA ARG A 342 9.79 -4.65 -5.35
C ARG A 342 11.25 -4.30 -5.57
N GLU A 343 11.78 -4.58 -6.74
CA GLU A 343 13.12 -4.22 -7.19
C GLU A 343 13.29 -2.71 -7.15
N ARG A 344 12.41 -1.85 -7.65
CA ARG A 344 12.52 -0.37 -7.51
C ARG A 344 12.31 0.13 -6.09
N SER A 345 11.63 -0.58 -5.21
CA SER A 345 11.59 -0.24 -3.77
C SER A 345 12.89 -0.67 -3.09
N ILE A 346 13.43 -1.82 -3.49
CA ILE A 346 14.71 -2.38 -3.08
C ILE A 346 15.86 -1.57 -3.68
N VAL A 347 15.71 -1.05 -4.91
CA VAL A 347 16.61 -0.27 -5.78
C VAL A 347 16.44 1.21 -5.52
N ARG A 348 15.32 1.73 -5.02
CA ARG A 348 15.30 3.06 -4.40
C ARG A 348 15.88 3.02 -3.01
N LYS A 349 15.68 1.93 -2.26
CA LYS A 349 16.42 1.71 -1.01
C LYS A 349 17.90 1.49 -1.29
N ILE A 350 18.26 0.69 -2.29
CA ILE A 350 19.63 0.46 -2.75
C ILE A 350 20.14 1.69 -3.47
N GLU A 351 19.42 2.54 -4.20
CA GLU A 351 19.96 3.78 -4.81
C GLU A 351 20.06 4.89 -3.77
N ALA A 352 19.23 4.85 -2.73
CA ALA A 352 19.43 5.60 -1.50
C ALA A 352 20.54 5.01 -0.60
N GLU A 353 20.96 3.74 -0.82
CA GLU A 353 21.94 2.98 -0.01
C GLU A 353 23.14 2.38 -0.84
N THR A 354 23.37 2.74 -2.11
CA THR A 354 24.35 2.18 -3.08
C THR A 354 24.22 2.86 -4.48
N LEU A 355 25.29 3.47 -5.00
CA LEU A 355 25.25 4.26 -6.24
C LEU A 355 25.01 3.46 -7.53
N PRO A 356 24.57 4.13 -8.63
CA PRO A 356 24.55 3.54 -9.96
C PRO A 356 25.98 3.28 -10.47
N VAL A 357 26.20 2.06 -10.98
CA VAL A 357 27.33 1.72 -11.85
C VAL A 357 26.89 2.06 -13.27
N ASP A 358 27.48 3.10 -13.85
CA ASP A 358 27.35 3.34 -15.30
C ASP A 358 28.59 2.80 -16.03
N VAL A 359 28.33 1.94 -17.01
CA VAL A 359 29.30 1.36 -17.93
C VAL A 359 29.25 2.23 -19.17
N HIS A 360 30.19 3.16 -19.34
CA HIS A 360 30.87 3.41 -20.61
C HIS A 360 32.01 4.42 -20.49
N GLY A 361 33.12 4.08 -21.14
CA GLY A 361 34.28 4.97 -21.30
C GLY A 361 35.43 4.19 -21.90
N THR A 362 35.51 4.14 -23.23
CA THR A 362 36.64 3.55 -23.96
C THR A 362 37.92 4.29 -23.60
N LYS A 363 38.85 3.60 -22.91
CA LYS A 363 40.14 4.16 -22.53
C LYS A 363 41.19 3.96 -23.62
N PRO A 364 42.08 4.94 -23.83
CA PRO A 364 43.03 4.93 -24.94
C PRO A 364 44.14 3.87 -24.76
N TRP A 365 44.64 3.37 -25.89
CA TRP A 365 45.53 2.20 -26.02
C TRP A 365 46.83 2.24 -25.20
N TRP A 366 47.30 3.41 -24.79
CA TRP A 366 48.51 3.57 -23.96
C TRP A 366 48.29 3.16 -22.49
N VAL A 367 47.04 3.06 -22.01
CA VAL A 367 46.72 2.54 -20.67
C VAL A 367 47.06 1.05 -20.56
N TRP A 368 46.93 0.29 -21.65
CA TRP A 368 47.29 -1.14 -21.67
C TRP A 368 48.80 -1.37 -21.66
N LEU A 369 49.60 -0.45 -22.22
CA LEU A 369 51.07 -0.48 -22.14
C LEU A 369 51.58 -0.20 -20.73
N ALA A 370 50.94 0.71 -19.99
CA ALA A 370 51.29 0.99 -18.60
C ALA A 370 50.96 -0.19 -17.67
N ILE A 371 49.83 -0.88 -17.90
CA ILE A 371 49.44 -2.08 -17.15
C ILE A 371 50.41 -3.23 -17.40
N PHE A 372 50.89 -3.41 -18.64
CA PHE A 372 51.88 -4.44 -18.97
C PHE A 372 53.23 -4.20 -18.27
N PHE A 373 53.70 -2.94 -18.22
CA PHE A 373 54.96 -2.61 -17.54
C PHE A 373 54.88 -2.81 -16.01
N ILE A 374 53.73 -2.51 -15.41
CA ILE A 374 53.47 -2.73 -13.97
C ILE A 374 53.43 -4.23 -13.66
N LEU A 375 52.82 -5.06 -14.52
CA LEU A 375 52.75 -6.51 -14.32
C LEU A 375 54.13 -7.20 -14.41
N VAL A 376 55.03 -6.73 -15.27
CA VAL A 376 56.40 -7.25 -15.36
C VAL A 376 57.22 -6.91 -14.11
N VAL A 377 57.03 -5.71 -13.55
CA VAL A 377 57.68 -5.28 -12.30
C VAL A 377 57.14 -6.04 -11.09
N VAL A 378 55.82 -6.27 -11.04
CA VAL A 378 55.16 -7.06 -9.96
C VAL A 378 55.54 -8.54 -10.03
N ALA A 379 55.69 -9.11 -11.24
CA ALA A 379 56.16 -10.48 -11.41
C ALA A 379 57.64 -10.65 -10.99
N ALA A 380 58.49 -9.67 -11.27
CA ALA A 380 59.89 -9.67 -10.83
C ALA A 380 60.01 -9.51 -9.30
N LEU A 381 59.15 -8.71 -8.66
CA LEU A 381 59.09 -8.56 -7.19
C LEU A 381 58.48 -9.79 -6.50
N GLY A 382 57.48 -10.43 -7.10
CA GLY A 382 56.84 -11.63 -6.56
C GLY A 382 57.77 -12.85 -6.51
N ALA A 383 58.72 -12.96 -7.45
CA ALA A 383 59.72 -14.03 -7.45
C ALA A 383 60.79 -13.88 -6.35
N LEU A 384 61.01 -12.66 -5.85
CA LEU A 384 61.99 -12.37 -4.78
C LEU A 384 61.42 -12.48 -3.36
N MET A 385 60.10 -12.55 -3.18
CA MET A 385 59.44 -12.55 -1.86
C MET A 385 58.92 -13.92 -1.39
N ASN A 386 59.34 -15.02 -2.02
CA ASN A 386 59.06 -16.37 -1.54
C ASN A 386 60.03 -16.77 -0.41
N GLY A 387 59.86 -16.13 0.74
CA GLY A 387 60.61 -16.38 1.96
C GLY A 387 59.80 -16.03 3.20
N LYS A 388 59.04 -17.01 3.71
CA LYS A 388 58.61 -17.19 5.12
C LYS A 388 58.22 -15.92 5.91
N ASN A 389 56.93 -15.76 6.22
CA ASN A 389 56.37 -16.13 7.53
C ASN A 389 54.98 -15.52 7.75
N SER A 390 54.18 -16.35 8.42
CA SER A 390 52.83 -16.14 8.92
C SER A 390 52.69 -14.93 9.85
N ALA A 391 51.60 -14.17 9.70
CA ALA A 391 51.07 -13.26 10.72
C ALA A 391 49.57 -13.56 10.89
N GLY A 392 49.16 -13.79 12.14
CA GLY A 392 47.95 -14.51 12.53
C GLY A 392 46.65 -13.72 12.42
N GLY A 393 45.62 -14.37 11.89
CA GLY A 393 44.24 -13.96 12.07
C GLY A 393 43.78 -14.35 13.48
N ALA A 394 43.58 -13.36 14.35
CA ALA A 394 42.94 -13.58 15.63
C ALA A 394 41.49 -14.02 15.38
N ASN A 395 41.13 -15.21 15.87
CA ASN A 395 39.73 -15.64 15.99
C ASN A 395 39.01 -14.67 16.95
N ALA A 396 38.31 -13.67 16.42
CA ALA A 396 37.51 -12.77 17.25
C ALA A 396 36.31 -13.56 17.82
N SER A 397 36.29 -13.76 19.14
CA SER A 397 35.18 -14.40 19.85
C SER A 397 33.92 -13.53 19.81
N VAL A 398 32.75 -14.16 19.76
CA VAL A 398 31.45 -13.49 19.91
C VAL A 398 31.35 -12.89 21.31
N LEU A 399 31.06 -11.59 21.41
CA LEU A 399 30.85 -10.94 22.70
C LEU A 399 29.46 -11.27 23.28
N PRO A 400 29.35 -11.51 24.59
CA PRO A 400 28.06 -11.71 25.24
C PRO A 400 27.21 -10.44 25.19
N VAL A 401 25.90 -10.59 25.29
CA VAL A 401 24.99 -9.45 25.39
C VAL A 401 25.13 -8.80 26.77
N GLU A 402 25.65 -7.58 26.80
CA GLU A 402 25.66 -6.71 27.98
C GLU A 402 24.33 -5.93 28.06
N MET A 403 23.70 -5.92 29.23
CA MET A 403 22.44 -5.24 29.47
C MET A 403 22.64 -4.07 30.44
N VAL A 404 22.10 -2.91 30.10
CA VAL A 404 22.14 -1.68 30.87
C VAL A 404 20.83 -1.50 31.63
N HIS A 405 20.90 -1.20 32.93
CA HIS A 405 19.73 -0.87 33.75
C HIS A 405 19.24 0.54 33.45
N ILE A 406 17.94 0.68 33.18
CA ILE A 406 17.26 1.96 33.02
C ILE A 406 16.29 2.14 34.20
N PRO A 407 16.50 3.14 35.07
CA PRO A 407 15.71 3.29 36.28
C PRO A 407 14.25 3.65 35.98
N ALA A 408 13.34 3.22 36.86
CA ALA A 408 11.95 3.65 36.83
C ALA A 408 11.88 5.17 37.01
N GLY A 409 11.00 5.84 36.26
CA GLY A 409 10.92 7.30 36.35
C GLY A 409 10.22 7.95 35.17
N THR A 410 9.92 9.23 35.35
CA THR A 410 9.35 10.11 34.32
C THR A 410 10.45 10.63 33.42
N PHE A 411 10.23 10.62 32.11
CA PHE A 411 11.12 11.21 31.12
C PHE A 411 10.34 12.07 30.13
N VAL A 412 11.08 12.90 29.40
CA VAL A 412 10.55 13.73 28.31
C VAL A 412 10.49 12.91 27.03
N TYR A 413 9.28 12.59 26.58
CA TYR A 413 8.97 11.87 25.34
C TYR A 413 8.52 12.84 24.25
N GLN A 414 9.03 12.68 23.02
CA GLN A 414 8.59 13.37 21.82
C GLN A 414 8.44 14.90 22.02
N LYS A 415 7.26 15.49 21.73
CA LYS A 415 6.92 16.93 21.83
C LYS A 415 6.78 17.40 23.29
N ASN A 416 7.76 17.09 24.13
CA ASN A 416 7.83 17.41 25.56
C ASN A 416 6.73 16.79 26.43
N GLU A 417 6.20 15.63 26.02
CA GLU A 417 5.27 14.86 26.83
C GLU A 417 6.00 14.23 28.02
N LYS A 418 5.36 14.17 29.19
CA LYS A 418 5.93 13.51 30.38
C LYS A 418 5.37 12.11 30.51
N VAL A 419 6.16 11.13 30.12
CA VAL A 419 5.80 9.70 30.21
C VAL A 419 6.52 9.07 31.40
N LYS A 420 5.81 8.25 32.19
CA LYS A 420 6.40 7.48 33.30
C LYS A 420 6.56 6.02 32.90
N LEU A 421 7.79 5.52 32.95
CA LEU A 421 8.11 4.12 32.66
C LEU A 421 8.55 3.37 33.92
N PRO A 422 8.25 2.06 34.03
CA PRO A 422 8.88 1.20 35.03
C PRO A 422 10.39 1.09 34.77
N GLU A 423 11.11 0.44 35.69
CA GLU A 423 12.49 0.05 35.42
C GLU A 423 12.53 -1.08 34.39
N PHE A 424 13.58 -1.11 33.59
CA PHE A 424 13.83 -2.15 32.61
C PHE A 424 15.33 -2.23 32.30
N TRP A 425 15.72 -3.24 31.52
CA TRP A 425 17.07 -3.39 31.01
C TRP A 425 17.05 -3.38 29.50
N ILE A 426 18.03 -2.75 28.86
CA ILE A 426 18.18 -2.73 27.41
C ILE A 426 19.61 -3.12 27.04
N SER A 427 19.81 -3.82 25.93
CA SER A 427 21.16 -4.20 25.51
C SER A 427 21.98 -2.95 25.19
N LYS A 428 23.21 -2.94 25.70
CA LYS A 428 24.14 -1.82 25.55
C LYS A 428 24.43 -1.51 24.08
N HIS A 429 24.54 -2.56 23.28
CA HIS A 429 24.79 -2.50 21.85
C HIS A 429 23.67 -3.19 21.07
N GLU A 430 23.64 -2.99 19.76
CA GLU A 430 22.80 -3.74 18.84
C GLU A 430 23.17 -5.23 18.85
N VAL A 431 22.22 -6.09 18.46
CA VAL A 431 22.48 -7.53 18.32
C VAL A 431 23.49 -7.75 17.20
N THR A 432 24.52 -8.55 17.44
CA THR A 432 25.61 -8.78 16.48
C THR A 432 25.38 -9.98 15.58
N ILE A 433 26.11 -10.03 14.45
CA ILE A 433 26.16 -11.19 13.55
C ILE A 433 26.50 -12.48 14.32
N GLY A 434 27.46 -12.42 15.24
CA GLY A 434 27.87 -13.56 16.06
C GLY A 434 26.76 -14.05 16.98
N GLN A 435 26.07 -13.14 17.66
CA GLN A 435 24.94 -13.47 18.54
C GLN A 435 23.77 -14.04 17.73
N TYR A 436 23.47 -13.47 16.57
CA TYR A 436 22.42 -13.96 15.68
C TYR A 436 22.76 -15.34 15.10
N ALA A 437 24.03 -15.65 14.87
CA ALA A 437 24.47 -16.97 14.44
C ALA A 437 24.17 -18.05 15.49
N ASP A 438 24.32 -17.74 16.78
CA ASP A 438 23.96 -18.66 17.86
C ASP A 438 22.45 -18.94 17.89
N PHE A 439 21.63 -17.92 17.63
CA PHE A 439 20.18 -18.08 17.44
C PHE A 439 19.84 -19.00 16.27
N LEU A 440 20.41 -18.76 15.09
CA LEU A 440 20.17 -19.60 13.91
C LEU A 440 20.62 -21.05 14.14
N LYS A 441 21.70 -21.25 14.91
CA LYS A 441 22.15 -22.58 15.32
C LYS A 441 21.14 -23.25 16.25
N ALA A 442 20.62 -22.53 17.25
CA ALA A 442 19.61 -23.06 18.17
C ALA A 442 18.28 -23.37 17.47
N LEU A 443 17.86 -22.55 16.51
CA LEU A 443 16.67 -22.78 15.69
C LEU A 443 16.71 -24.12 14.94
N LYS A 444 17.88 -24.51 14.42
CA LYS A 444 18.04 -25.81 13.75
C LYS A 444 17.76 -26.99 14.68
N THR A 445 17.93 -26.83 15.98
CA THR A 445 17.67 -27.86 17.00
C THR A 445 16.25 -27.81 17.54
N ALA A 446 15.63 -26.63 17.63
CA ALA A 446 14.30 -26.43 18.22
C ALA A 446 13.13 -26.91 17.34
N GLY A 447 13.34 -27.11 16.03
CA GLY A 447 12.29 -27.43 15.07
C GLY A 447 11.52 -26.20 14.56
N LYS A 448 10.71 -26.36 13.50
CA LYS A 448 9.93 -25.26 12.90
C LYS A 448 8.92 -24.68 13.90
N GLY A 449 8.84 -23.35 14.00
CA GLY A 449 7.81 -22.65 14.77
C GLY A 449 8.14 -22.36 16.24
N GLY A 450 9.33 -22.74 16.74
CA GLY A 450 9.64 -22.67 18.18
C GLY A 450 9.62 -21.24 18.74
N TYR A 451 10.07 -20.25 17.96
CA TYR A 451 10.20 -18.86 18.40
C TYR A 451 9.35 -17.86 17.61
N ASP A 452 8.57 -18.35 16.65
CA ASP A 452 7.75 -17.54 15.76
C ASP A 452 6.73 -16.70 16.55
N HIS A 453 6.41 -15.53 16.01
CA HIS A 453 5.32 -14.70 16.53
C HIS A 453 3.97 -15.31 16.12
N PRO A 454 2.91 -15.27 16.97
CA PRO A 454 1.59 -15.79 16.61
C PRO A 454 0.96 -15.17 15.35
N LEU A 455 1.29 -13.91 15.07
CA LEU A 455 0.83 -13.15 13.89
C LEU A 455 1.81 -13.19 12.69
N GLN A 456 2.88 -13.99 12.76
CA GLN A 456 3.83 -14.09 11.65
C GLN A 456 3.11 -14.60 10.38
N PRO A 457 3.34 -13.97 9.20
CA PRO A 457 2.77 -14.44 7.94
C PRO A 457 3.19 -15.87 7.65
N LYS A 458 2.24 -16.71 7.21
CA LYS A 458 2.51 -18.11 6.84
C LYS A 458 3.52 -18.27 5.70
N THR A 459 3.73 -17.20 4.91
CA THR A 459 4.72 -17.14 3.83
C THR A 459 6.15 -17.04 4.36
N LYS A 460 6.37 -16.55 5.59
CA LYS A 460 7.69 -16.51 6.22
C LYS A 460 8.01 -17.88 6.80
N THR A 461 8.92 -18.58 6.12
CA THR A 461 9.33 -19.96 6.46
C THR A 461 10.76 -20.05 7.00
N SER A 462 11.48 -18.93 7.07
CA SER A 462 12.87 -18.84 7.50
C SER A 462 13.13 -17.55 8.29
N HIS A 463 14.04 -17.65 9.25
CA HIS A 463 14.62 -16.52 9.99
C HIS A 463 16.06 -16.21 9.57
N GLU A 464 16.55 -16.84 8.49
CA GLU A 464 17.87 -16.58 7.95
C GLU A 464 17.83 -15.31 7.06
N PRO A 465 18.62 -14.27 7.36
CA PRO A 465 18.67 -13.05 6.57
C PRO A 465 19.14 -13.30 5.14
N ALA A 466 18.78 -12.39 4.23
CA ALA A 466 19.28 -12.43 2.86
C ALA A 466 20.82 -12.42 2.84
N LYS A 467 21.43 -13.24 1.97
CA LYS A 467 22.90 -13.36 1.84
C LYS A 467 23.64 -13.74 3.14
N TRP A 468 22.95 -14.27 4.16
CA TRP A 468 23.54 -14.69 5.44
C TRP A 468 24.82 -15.51 5.26
N GLY A 469 24.79 -16.56 4.43
CA GLY A 469 25.95 -17.41 4.18
C GLY A 469 27.19 -16.65 3.67
N GLN A 470 27.02 -15.56 2.91
CA GLN A 470 28.11 -14.75 2.40
C GLN A 470 28.70 -13.86 3.50
N TYR A 471 27.87 -13.02 4.13
CA TYR A 471 28.37 -12.06 5.11
C TYR A 471 28.74 -12.71 6.44
N TYR A 472 28.10 -13.82 6.83
CA TYR A 472 28.52 -14.58 8.02
C TYR A 472 29.90 -15.22 7.82
N THR A 473 30.15 -15.77 6.63
CA THR A 473 31.49 -16.32 6.29
C THR A 473 32.54 -15.22 6.33
N ALA A 474 32.26 -14.06 5.74
CA ALA A 474 33.16 -12.91 5.78
C ALA A 474 33.38 -12.39 7.21
N ALA A 475 32.32 -12.26 8.02
CA ALA A 475 32.39 -11.84 9.42
C ALA A 475 33.24 -12.79 10.28
N LYS A 476 33.13 -14.11 10.04
CA LYS A 476 33.93 -15.13 10.73
C LYS A 476 35.40 -15.08 10.32
N ALA A 477 35.67 -14.76 9.05
CA ALA A 477 37.02 -14.61 8.53
C ALA A 477 37.64 -13.23 8.80
N GLY A 478 36.85 -12.26 9.30
CA GLY A 478 37.27 -10.86 9.46
C GLY A 478 37.56 -10.17 8.13
N THR A 479 36.91 -10.60 7.05
CA THR A 479 37.11 -10.05 5.70
C THR A 479 36.04 -9.01 5.37
N THR A 480 35.94 -8.63 4.11
CA THR A 480 35.00 -7.61 3.66
C THR A 480 33.68 -8.19 3.14
N PHE A 481 32.62 -7.41 3.29
CA PHE A 481 31.33 -7.60 2.61
C PHE A 481 30.86 -6.23 2.14
N ASN A 482 30.39 -6.12 0.89
CA ASN A 482 30.10 -4.84 0.24
C ASN A 482 31.27 -3.82 0.31
N GLY A 483 32.52 -4.31 0.30
CA GLY A 483 33.71 -3.46 0.37
C GLY A 483 34.12 -3.04 1.79
N GLU A 484 33.28 -3.27 2.80
CA GLU A 484 33.52 -2.87 4.19
C GLU A 484 33.97 -4.04 5.05
N SER A 485 34.87 -3.78 6.01
CA SER A 485 35.31 -4.80 6.97
C SER A 485 34.17 -5.16 7.92
N ILE A 486 33.87 -6.45 8.03
CA ILE A 486 32.85 -6.95 8.97
C ILE A 486 33.44 -8.03 9.87
N THR A 487 32.89 -8.12 11.08
CA THR A 487 33.29 -9.11 12.09
C THR A 487 32.07 -9.75 12.72
N LEU A 488 32.25 -10.80 13.52
CA LEU A 488 31.17 -11.36 14.34
C LEU A 488 30.56 -10.34 15.33
N ASN A 489 31.25 -9.24 15.62
CA ASN A 489 30.78 -8.17 16.50
C ASN A 489 30.28 -6.94 15.72
N THR A 490 30.04 -7.07 14.42
CA THR A 490 29.25 -6.09 13.64
C THR A 490 27.76 -6.32 13.90
N PRO A 491 26.91 -5.27 13.99
CA PRO A 491 25.47 -5.44 14.10
C PRO A 491 24.91 -6.34 13.01
N VAL A 492 23.93 -7.17 13.35
CA VAL A 492 23.18 -7.93 12.35
C VAL A 492 22.29 -6.97 11.55
N PHE A 493 22.20 -7.20 10.25
CA PHE A 493 21.40 -6.41 9.32
C PHE A 493 20.62 -7.30 8.36
N GLN A 494 19.72 -6.70 7.57
CA GLN A 494 18.77 -7.43 6.71
C GLN A 494 17.87 -8.41 7.48
N VAL A 495 17.48 -8.00 8.68
CA VAL A 495 16.51 -8.70 9.53
C VAL A 495 15.19 -7.95 9.51
N ASP A 496 14.10 -8.70 9.33
CA ASP A 496 12.75 -8.14 9.45
C ASP A 496 12.29 -8.11 10.93
N TRP A 497 11.09 -7.60 11.19
CA TRP A 497 10.60 -7.51 12.57
C TRP A 497 10.38 -8.88 13.21
N TRP A 498 9.95 -9.87 12.42
CA TRP A 498 9.69 -11.23 12.90
C TRP A 498 10.98 -11.93 13.30
N ASP A 499 12.07 -11.70 12.57
CA ASP A 499 13.42 -12.15 12.91
C ASP A 499 13.90 -11.57 14.24
N ALA A 500 13.74 -10.25 14.40
CA ALA A 500 14.09 -9.54 15.62
C ALA A 500 13.28 -10.06 16.82
N TYR A 501 11.97 -10.28 16.63
CA TYR A 501 11.10 -10.85 17.66
C TYR A 501 11.51 -12.28 18.03
N ALA A 502 11.73 -13.15 17.05
CA ALA A 502 12.07 -14.54 17.28
C ALA A 502 13.42 -14.68 18.01
N PHE A 503 14.42 -13.86 17.64
CA PHE A 503 15.67 -13.77 18.37
C PHE A 503 15.45 -13.32 19.82
N ALA A 504 14.67 -12.25 20.02
CA ALA A 504 14.43 -11.72 21.36
C ALA A 504 13.78 -12.79 22.25
N LYS A 505 12.76 -13.48 21.75
CA LYS A 505 12.08 -14.58 22.44
C LYS A 505 13.03 -15.74 22.75
N TRP A 506 13.85 -16.16 21.78
CA TRP A 506 14.87 -17.20 21.98
C TRP A 506 15.86 -16.85 23.10
N SER A 507 16.28 -15.59 23.16
CA SER A 507 17.20 -15.10 24.18
C SER A 507 16.55 -14.87 25.56
N GLY A 508 15.28 -15.25 25.74
CA GLY A 508 14.52 -15.02 26.98
C GLY A 508 14.20 -13.55 27.25
N ARG A 509 14.16 -12.73 26.19
CA ARG A 509 14.01 -11.27 26.23
C ARG A 509 12.89 -10.83 25.29
N ARG A 510 12.78 -9.52 25.04
CA ARG A 510 11.81 -8.91 24.12
C ARG A 510 12.46 -7.75 23.33
N LEU A 511 11.76 -7.23 22.33
CA LEU A 511 12.12 -5.94 21.75
C LEU A 511 11.77 -4.79 22.73
N PRO A 512 12.53 -3.68 22.74
CA PRO A 512 12.14 -2.48 23.46
C PRO A 512 10.86 -1.89 22.86
N THR A 513 10.02 -1.30 23.70
CA THR A 513 8.96 -0.40 23.21
C THR A 513 9.58 0.89 22.66
N GLU A 514 8.82 1.63 21.85
CA GLU A 514 9.28 2.94 21.34
C GLU A 514 9.67 3.89 22.49
N GLN A 515 8.85 3.94 23.55
CA GLN A 515 9.09 4.80 24.71
C GLN A 515 10.33 4.37 25.51
N GLU A 516 10.53 3.07 25.70
CA GLU A 516 11.74 2.55 26.37
C GLU A 516 13.01 2.85 25.57
N TRP A 517 12.94 2.66 24.25
CA TRP A 517 14.04 2.97 23.35
C TRP A 517 14.43 4.45 23.44
N GLU A 518 13.44 5.34 23.38
CA GLU A 518 13.68 6.78 23.42
C GLU A 518 14.19 7.25 24.79
N LYS A 519 13.63 6.72 25.89
CA LYS A 519 14.16 6.99 27.24
C LYS A 519 15.61 6.55 27.34
N ALA A 520 15.94 5.34 26.88
CA ALA A 520 17.30 4.82 26.91
C ALA A 520 18.28 5.68 26.10
N ALA A 521 17.83 6.27 24.98
CA ALA A 521 18.65 7.14 24.13
C ALA A 521 18.85 8.54 24.73
N ARG A 522 17.78 9.17 25.24
CA ARG A 522 17.74 10.60 25.54
C ARG A 522 17.88 10.96 27.02
N GLY A 523 17.73 9.98 27.92
CA GLY A 523 17.68 10.23 29.36
C GLY A 523 16.39 10.91 29.82
N GLU A 524 16.29 11.18 31.12
CA GLU A 524 15.09 11.80 31.70
C GLU A 524 14.81 13.22 31.18
N HIS A 525 15.89 13.94 30.84
CA HIS A 525 15.84 15.33 30.39
C HIS A 525 15.56 15.51 28.90
N GLY A 526 15.51 14.42 28.12
CA GLY A 526 15.18 14.48 26.70
C GLY A 526 16.28 15.12 25.85
N TYR A 527 17.55 14.71 26.01
CA TYR A 527 18.64 15.25 25.19
C TYR A 527 18.39 15.08 23.68
N ILE A 528 18.93 16.01 22.89
CA ILE A 528 18.81 16.03 21.42
C ILE A 528 19.60 14.84 20.81
N PHE A 529 20.81 14.60 21.30
CA PHE A 529 21.67 13.48 20.93
C PHE A 529 21.97 12.61 22.16
N PRO A 530 22.44 11.37 21.98
CA PRO A 530 22.76 10.49 23.12
C PRO A 530 23.81 11.12 24.05
N TRP A 531 24.78 11.83 23.48
CA TRP A 531 25.86 12.53 24.21
C TRP A 531 25.50 13.96 24.68
N GLY A 532 24.26 14.42 24.50
CA GLY A 532 23.79 15.74 24.96
C GLY A 532 23.20 16.62 23.86
N ASN A 533 23.22 17.94 24.05
CA ASN A 533 22.48 18.88 23.19
C ASN A 533 23.30 19.56 22.09
N LYS A 534 24.60 19.23 21.99
CA LYS A 534 25.48 19.83 20.97
C LYS A 534 25.74 18.83 19.85
N PRO A 535 25.55 19.21 18.57
CA PRO A 535 25.84 18.33 17.45
C PRO A 535 27.34 17.99 17.42
N ASN A 536 27.64 16.74 17.13
CA ASN A 536 29.00 16.24 16.93
C ASN A 536 29.01 15.21 15.80
N ALA A 537 29.43 15.63 14.62
CA ALA A 537 29.43 14.79 13.41
C ALA A 537 30.35 13.55 13.51
N LYS A 538 31.26 13.50 14.50
CA LYS A 538 32.17 12.35 14.70
C LYS A 538 31.71 11.42 15.82
N ALA A 539 30.62 11.75 16.51
CA ALA A 539 30.23 10.99 17.69
C ALA A 539 29.56 9.66 17.34
N ALA A 540 28.82 9.66 16.24
CA ALA A 540 27.94 8.61 15.79
C ALA A 540 28.28 8.20 14.35
N ASN A 541 27.95 6.95 13.99
CA ASN A 541 28.08 6.44 12.62
C ASN A 541 26.86 6.86 11.79
N LEU A 542 26.96 7.95 11.04
CA LEU A 542 25.82 8.61 10.38
C LEU A 542 26.18 9.03 8.95
N GLY A 543 25.16 9.27 8.13
CA GLY A 543 25.30 9.52 6.70
C GLY A 543 25.87 10.87 6.28
N ASP A 544 26.60 11.56 7.16
CA ASP A 544 27.21 12.86 6.89
C ASP A 544 28.40 12.75 5.92
N ASP A 545 29.08 11.61 5.91
CA ASP A 545 30.17 11.27 4.99
C ASP A 545 29.94 9.95 4.24
N TYR A 546 28.71 9.45 4.27
CA TYR A 546 28.31 8.29 3.51
C TYR A 546 28.53 8.52 2.00
N ASP A 547 29.32 7.65 1.38
CA ASP A 547 29.62 7.66 -0.04
C ASP A 547 29.25 6.31 -0.62
N ALA A 548 28.13 6.30 -1.34
CA ALA A 548 27.60 5.11 -1.95
C ALA A 548 28.45 4.64 -3.16
N SER A 549 29.56 5.31 -3.53
CA SER A 549 30.34 5.01 -4.74
C SER A 549 31.24 3.79 -4.61
N PRO A 550 31.44 3.00 -5.69
CA PRO A 550 32.36 1.86 -5.68
C PRO A 550 33.84 2.22 -5.45
N LYS A 551 34.18 3.51 -5.58
CA LYS A 551 35.51 4.07 -5.28
C LYS A 551 35.46 4.96 -4.03
N GLY A 552 34.42 4.74 -3.21
CA GLY A 552 33.95 5.64 -2.19
C GLY A 552 35.00 5.98 -1.18
N LYS A 553 35.02 7.26 -0.82
CA LYS A 553 35.90 7.84 0.18
C LYS A 553 35.13 8.12 1.47
N GLY A 554 34.00 7.47 1.70
CA GLY A 554 33.20 7.62 2.91
C GLY A 554 33.88 7.05 4.15
N GLY A 555 33.33 7.32 5.33
CA GLY A 555 33.99 7.01 6.61
C GLY A 555 35.20 7.90 6.93
N ARG A 556 35.26 9.11 6.38
CA ARG A 556 36.29 10.13 6.68
C ARG A 556 36.07 10.85 8.00
N THR A 557 34.83 10.87 8.47
CA THR A 557 34.38 11.63 9.64
C THR A 557 34.39 10.74 10.86
N ASP A 558 33.75 9.58 10.78
CA ASP A 558 33.57 8.62 11.88
C ASP A 558 34.39 7.32 11.73
N GLY A 559 34.98 7.09 10.56
CA GLY A 559 35.81 5.92 10.26
C GLY A 559 35.08 4.78 9.53
N TYR A 560 33.78 4.92 9.23
CA TYR A 560 32.95 3.82 8.70
C TYR A 560 32.00 4.32 7.60
N ASN A 561 31.99 3.64 6.45
CA ASN A 561 31.04 3.99 5.38
C ASN A 561 29.73 3.18 5.47
N LEU A 562 29.75 1.99 6.06
CA LEU A 562 28.54 1.20 6.36
C LEU A 562 28.48 0.88 7.85
N TRP A 563 28.71 -0.38 8.22
CA TRP A 563 28.56 -0.83 9.60
C TRP A 563 29.84 -0.64 10.39
N ALA A 564 29.66 -0.21 11.63
CA ALA A 564 30.75 -0.10 12.57
C ALA A 564 30.60 -1.19 13.65
N PRO A 565 31.68 -1.95 13.98
CA PRO A 565 31.59 -3.01 14.97
C PRO A 565 31.36 -2.43 16.36
N ILE A 566 30.65 -3.18 17.21
CA ILE A 566 30.34 -2.77 18.58
C ILE A 566 31.59 -2.68 19.47
N THR A 567 32.71 -3.25 19.01
CA THR A 567 34.01 -3.21 19.69
C THR A 567 34.75 -1.88 19.50
N ARG A 568 34.28 -0.99 18.63
CA ARG A 568 34.91 0.30 18.43
C ARG A 568 34.66 1.22 19.62
N VAL A 569 35.54 2.19 19.80
CA VAL A 569 35.29 3.29 20.73
C VAL A 569 34.32 4.27 20.05
N THR A 570 33.10 4.37 20.59
CA THR A 570 32.06 5.29 20.12
C THR A 570 31.89 6.45 21.13
N GLN A 571 31.55 7.65 20.65
CA GLN A 571 31.09 8.74 21.53
C GLN A 571 29.56 8.82 21.57
N ASP A 572 28.88 8.03 20.74
CA ASP A 572 27.46 7.78 20.81
C ASP A 572 27.14 6.93 22.03
N VAL A 573 27.09 7.59 23.19
CA VAL A 573 26.83 6.99 24.49
C VAL A 573 25.74 7.81 25.18
N SER A 574 24.61 7.16 25.46
CA SER A 574 23.48 7.78 26.15
C SER A 574 23.80 8.09 27.62
N PRO A 575 22.97 8.88 28.32
CA PRO A 575 23.16 9.16 29.75
C PRO A 575 23.18 7.92 30.64
N TYR A 576 22.61 6.81 30.16
CA TYR A 576 22.61 5.53 30.86
C TYR A 576 23.76 4.60 30.45
N GLY A 577 24.58 5.00 29.48
CA GLY A 577 25.68 4.18 28.96
C GLY A 577 25.28 3.24 27.82
N VAL A 578 24.13 3.46 27.19
CA VAL A 578 23.71 2.70 26.01
C VAL A 578 24.41 3.27 24.79
N CYS A 579 25.04 2.41 23.99
CA CYS A 579 25.83 2.81 22.84
C CYS A 579 25.04 2.76 21.53
N ASP A 580 25.45 3.59 20.58
CA ASP A 580 25.02 3.54 19.19
C ASP A 580 23.50 3.71 19.01
N MET A 581 22.93 4.68 19.74
CA MET A 581 21.50 5.00 19.66
C MET A 581 21.19 5.95 18.49
N ALA A 582 22.20 6.60 17.91
CA ALA A 582 22.12 7.52 16.79
C ALA A 582 22.96 6.98 15.62
N GLY A 583 22.34 6.22 14.71
CA GLY A 583 22.98 5.74 13.50
C GLY A 583 23.40 4.28 13.56
N ASN A 584 24.48 3.93 12.85
CA ASN A 584 24.92 2.56 12.61
C ASN A 584 23.84 1.73 11.91
N VAL A 585 22.99 1.02 12.64
CA VAL A 585 21.77 0.40 12.10
C VAL A 585 20.54 0.96 12.77
N SER A 586 19.49 1.12 11.99
CA SER A 586 18.18 1.51 12.50
C SER A 586 17.50 0.31 13.15
N GLU A 587 16.72 0.56 14.20
CA GLU A 587 16.34 -0.50 15.13
C GLU A 587 14.84 -0.74 15.23
N TRP A 588 14.45 -2.01 15.08
CA TRP A 588 13.10 -2.47 15.34
C TRP A 588 12.67 -2.28 16.80
N THR A 589 11.46 -1.76 17.00
CA THR A 589 10.78 -1.71 18.31
C THR A 589 9.56 -2.63 18.33
N ALA A 590 9.09 -3.02 19.51
CA ALA A 590 7.93 -3.90 19.67
C ALA A 590 6.64 -3.21 19.19
N SER A 591 6.27 -2.13 19.87
CA SER A 591 5.15 -1.23 19.63
C SER A 591 5.35 0.01 20.51
N GLU A 592 4.43 0.98 20.49
CA GLU A 592 4.60 2.20 21.28
C GLU A 592 4.67 1.93 22.79
N THR A 593 3.89 0.95 23.27
CA THR A 593 3.88 0.48 24.67
C THR A 593 3.82 -1.05 24.72
N GLN A 594 4.17 -1.68 25.84
CA GLN A 594 4.33 -3.14 25.90
C GLN A 594 3.05 -3.93 25.58
N SER A 595 1.87 -3.33 25.77
CA SER A 595 0.56 -3.89 25.44
C SER A 595 -0.13 -3.17 24.27
N GLY A 596 0.57 -2.26 23.60
CA GLY A 596 0.03 -1.47 22.50
C GLY A 596 0.05 -2.23 21.18
N GLU A 597 -0.95 -1.99 20.34
CA GLU A 597 -0.89 -2.34 18.93
C GLU A 597 0.17 -1.50 18.21
N TRP A 598 0.59 -1.96 17.04
CA TRP A 598 1.41 -1.14 16.15
C TRP A 598 0.65 0.13 15.74
N PRO A 599 1.32 1.29 15.73
CA PRO A 599 0.70 2.52 15.23
C PRO A 599 0.41 2.41 13.74
N ALA A 600 -0.58 3.18 13.31
CA ALA A 600 -0.86 3.38 11.90
C ALA A 600 0.28 4.14 11.22
N HIS A 601 0.64 3.73 10.00
CA HIS A 601 1.58 4.47 9.16
C HIS A 601 0.99 5.85 8.84
N PRO A 602 1.75 6.95 8.95
CA PRO A 602 1.22 8.31 8.79
C PRO A 602 0.66 8.56 7.39
N ASP A 603 1.29 8.00 6.36
CA ASP A 603 0.82 8.09 4.98
C ASP A 603 -0.17 6.99 4.58
N TYR A 604 -0.31 5.93 5.41
CA TYR A 604 -1.13 4.75 5.12
C TYR A 604 -1.84 4.29 6.39
N VAL A 605 -2.87 5.03 6.80
CA VAL A 605 -3.50 4.89 8.12
C VAL A 605 -4.10 3.50 8.40
N ASP A 606 -4.37 2.72 7.37
CA ASP A 606 -4.87 1.34 7.47
C ASP A 606 -3.75 0.32 7.76
N ILE A 607 -2.49 0.70 7.52
CA ILE A 607 -1.32 -0.15 7.71
C ILE A 607 -0.78 0.08 9.11
N LYS A 608 -0.91 -0.93 9.97
CA LYS A 608 -0.28 -0.93 11.29
C LYS A 608 1.10 -1.57 11.18
N VAL A 609 2.14 -0.84 11.56
CA VAL A 609 3.53 -1.30 11.46
C VAL A 609 4.36 -0.92 12.69
N PRO A 610 5.35 -1.74 13.07
CA PRO A 610 6.25 -1.40 14.15
C PRO A 610 7.07 -0.17 13.80
N VAL A 611 7.36 0.66 14.79
CA VAL A 611 8.19 1.86 14.59
C VAL A 611 9.66 1.47 14.59
N VAL A 612 10.43 2.13 13.73
CA VAL A 612 11.89 2.03 13.71
C VAL A 612 12.51 3.34 14.22
N ARG A 613 13.55 3.23 15.04
CA ARG A 613 14.22 4.37 15.68
C ARG A 613 15.73 4.40 15.37
N GLY A 614 16.39 5.49 15.77
CA GLY A 614 17.86 5.65 15.78
C GLY A 614 18.52 6.08 14.49
N GLY A 615 17.90 5.86 13.33
CA GLY A 615 18.56 6.12 12.05
C GLY A 615 19.68 5.11 11.75
N HIS A 616 20.50 5.34 10.74
CA HIS A 616 21.52 4.38 10.28
C HIS A 616 22.70 5.11 9.61
N PHE A 617 23.75 4.37 9.24
CA PHE A 617 24.97 4.88 8.59
C PHE A 617 24.74 5.69 7.31
N GLY A 618 23.59 5.53 6.65
CA GLY A 618 23.24 6.25 5.42
C GLY A 618 22.41 7.52 5.64
N LEU A 619 22.03 7.80 6.90
CA LEU A 619 21.16 8.91 7.24
C LEU A 619 21.93 10.08 7.82
N LYS A 620 21.80 11.26 7.21
CA LYS A 620 22.41 12.50 7.70
C LYS A 620 21.97 12.85 9.12
N SER A 621 22.91 13.41 9.87
CA SER A 621 22.67 13.89 11.23
C SER A 621 21.65 15.03 11.25
N ASN A 622 20.76 15.01 12.23
CA ASN A 622 19.79 16.07 12.48
C ASN A 622 19.31 16.05 13.94
N ASP A 623 18.78 17.18 14.42
CA ASP A 623 18.36 17.37 15.82
C ASP A 623 17.07 16.60 16.20
N GLN A 624 16.43 15.93 15.24
CA GLN A 624 15.21 15.13 15.47
C GLN A 624 15.47 13.63 15.40
N LEU A 625 16.70 13.20 15.13
CA LEU A 625 17.07 11.80 14.89
C LEU A 625 16.55 10.85 15.97
N LEU A 626 16.70 11.23 17.24
CA LEU A 626 16.25 10.42 18.38
C LEU A 626 14.74 10.49 18.64
N THR A 627 14.01 11.40 18.01
CA THR A 627 12.54 11.54 18.09
C THR A 627 11.82 11.05 16.83
N ASP A 628 12.55 10.93 15.71
CA ASP A 628 11.99 10.54 14.41
C ASP A 628 11.38 9.15 14.43
N ARG A 629 10.06 9.10 14.25
CA ARG A 629 9.32 7.85 14.07
C ARG A 629 9.43 7.45 12.61
N ARG A 630 10.17 6.39 12.32
CA ARG A 630 10.23 5.81 10.97
C ARG A 630 9.25 4.66 10.87
N PHE A 631 8.39 4.74 9.87
CA PHE A 631 7.40 3.71 9.59
C PHE A 631 7.88 2.90 8.38
N PRO A 632 8.15 1.60 8.54
CA PRO A 632 8.45 0.75 7.39
C PRO A 632 7.19 0.53 6.56
N GLU A 633 7.34 0.07 5.32
CA GLU A 633 6.17 -0.29 4.50
C GLU A 633 5.46 -1.54 5.01
N SER A 634 6.19 -2.42 5.72
CA SER A 634 5.63 -3.60 6.38
C SER A 634 6.57 -4.16 7.45
N ALA A 635 6.05 -5.03 8.33
CA ALA A 635 6.87 -5.80 9.28
C ALA A 635 7.81 -6.82 8.61
N ASN A 636 7.64 -7.10 7.32
CA ASN A 636 8.50 -8.00 6.53
C ASN A 636 9.68 -7.25 5.87
N GLU A 637 9.76 -5.93 6.05
CA GLU A 637 10.83 -5.13 5.48
C GLU A 637 12.18 -5.52 6.09
N ALA A 638 13.19 -5.75 5.25
CA ALA A 638 14.57 -5.97 5.68
C ALA A 638 15.50 -5.15 4.78
N THR A 639 16.42 -4.38 5.36
CA THR A 639 17.35 -3.52 4.60
C THR A 639 18.80 -3.67 5.09
N LEU A 640 19.77 -3.20 4.31
CA LEU A 640 21.19 -3.23 4.71
C LEU A 640 21.47 -2.37 5.94
N ALA A 641 20.58 -1.42 6.24
CA ALA A 641 20.67 -0.49 7.36
C ALA A 641 19.70 -0.82 8.52
N ARG A 642 19.03 -1.98 8.49
CA ARG A 642 18.04 -2.37 9.50
C ARG A 642 18.54 -3.52 10.37
N GLY A 643 18.66 -3.26 11.66
CA GLY A 643 18.98 -4.21 12.72
C GLY A 643 18.00 -4.08 13.88
N PHE A 644 18.44 -4.45 15.08
CA PHE A 644 17.64 -4.31 16.31
C PHE A 644 18.49 -4.48 17.56
N ARG A 645 17.91 -4.10 18.70
CA ARG A 645 18.43 -4.39 20.03
C ARG A 645 17.34 -5.01 20.90
N ILE A 646 17.70 -5.52 22.07
CA ILE A 646 16.79 -6.28 22.93
C ILE A 646 16.65 -5.63 24.31
N ALA A 647 15.51 -5.87 24.94
CA ALA A 647 15.16 -5.38 26.27
C ALA A 647 14.63 -6.52 27.16
N SER A 648 14.66 -6.29 28.47
CA SER A 648 14.13 -7.20 29.49
C SER A 648 13.40 -6.39 30.55
N SER A 649 12.23 -6.88 30.98
CA SER A 649 11.51 -6.31 32.13
C SER A 649 12.05 -6.83 33.47
N THR A 650 12.96 -7.81 33.46
CA THR A 650 13.52 -8.44 34.65
C THR A 650 15.04 -8.37 34.63
N ASP A 651 15.64 -8.30 35.82
CA ASP A 651 17.08 -8.23 35.99
C ASP A 651 17.78 -9.43 35.32
N PRO A 652 18.61 -9.20 34.28
CA PRO A 652 19.32 -10.25 33.57
C PRO A 652 20.25 -11.07 34.47
N ALA A 653 20.73 -10.49 35.58
CA ALA A 653 21.58 -11.18 36.55
C ALA A 653 20.78 -12.15 37.45
N LYS A 654 19.45 -11.96 37.54
CA LYS A 654 18.53 -12.86 38.28
C LYS A 654 17.86 -13.89 37.38
N SER A 655 17.87 -13.66 36.06
CA SER A 655 17.39 -14.59 35.04
C SER A 655 18.54 -15.45 34.49
N ASN A 656 19.14 -16.28 35.34
CA ASN A 656 19.85 -17.46 34.84
C ASN A 656 18.83 -18.63 34.87
N PRO A 657 18.73 -19.46 33.83
CA PRO A 657 18.12 -20.78 33.98
C PRO A 657 18.88 -21.64 35.00
#